data_AF-A0A4S2DHQ0-F1
#
_entry.id   AF-A0A4S2DHQ0-F1
#
_cell.length_a   1.000
_cell.length_b   1.000
_cell.length_c   1.000
_cell.angle_alpha   90.00
_cell.angle_beta   90.00
_cell.angle_gamma   90.00
#
_symmetry.space_group_name_H-M   'P 1'
#
loop_
_entity.id
_entity.type
_entity.pdbx_description
1 polymer ?
#
loop_
_entity_poly.entity_id
_entity_poly.type
_entity_poly.pdbx_seq_one_letter_code
_entity_poly.pdbx_strand_id
1 'polypeptide(L)'
;MKLRKVKRVTAFILSALMMLINMTNITYAEENVVYEVGIGKMVGIVEAANDPGENMSVADPDIAELVFAIDNKDGKWKVMAKGLKIGETTASIKLVGETSAKTYSIKVVDGSIKDGVQRISANNLTWTPVSGKNPLGGADDFSALFFNEFKDFNETGGPVVAKKITNVKISTFDKGLIGGINQFDDIEIPQFNVGLIAQESINGDSKILISNGDVVVGTNVDISKLDVKDKEGVIYKNQEQIDSFLKDARSDLIKLNNDLWNKEITSKTKYDDKTITFDLVNGLNVFEVDFSSGRKNINFNYINDDAKNSTIIIKVKGNIVDYKDMFLNGKILHSENTDNLANRIIWTFDPSIKGNDIDIEVKNTIVRGSLLAPSANIAFTSGYCAIDGTIIANGLDASNGSTNSEIHWVGRFMGNFGNEPIEETGSFQFNKKDNHGNVVSGAEFSLYQDEEVKYTATSTGTGVVSFSGIKEGNYILKETKAPDGYEISTDEIIVTVDKDGIVTFNLDGEEEALTDLNGIFVNNISKTEFSFSKVVSGTDTGIPGVEFKLMQDNKEVATAVSNENGVVSFENIELGTYTLIETTPTGYKEAGPWTVNVTKEGTFIDESKLEIIENEKIIEKTGSFQFNKNDNYRNPVNGAEFALYQDEEVKYTAISTDTGLVSFSGIKEGTYTLKETSAPKGYEVSKVEVEVTVNSDGTVTFKESGVVKTDEDLESLYINKMILGRISFTKYINDKKGILAGAEFELLINGERYGVTVFSDVNGLVTFLNVKPGEYEIREVSSHSKYFKASDKAFTVVIDENGVSSLVGEAKTEAETLFINKVENSIQFIKYGDNNSVLSNATFELLKGTEVIATSISDKNGVVRFENILPGEYIVREKSAPNGYIKSEATRRLVVKDNGEVSITDSEIKEWEEAFKNKADKSEEGPIEENDNTTNNNEDKITVPQTSDETNVIFPVLAAFLSLAGIFLIRKIK
;
A
#
# COMPACT_ATOMS: atom_id res chain seq x y z
N MET A 1 -36.87 39.71 25.16
CA MET A 1 -35.72 40.08 24.29
C MET A 1 -35.25 41.55 24.40
N LYS A 2 -35.79 42.44 25.27
CA LYS A 2 -35.41 43.89 25.26
C LYS A 2 -34.43 44.40 26.35
N LEU A 3 -34.09 43.64 27.39
CA LEU A 3 -33.20 44.14 28.47
C LEU A 3 -31.70 43.86 28.29
N ARG A 4 -31.28 42.92 27.44
CA ARG A 4 -29.85 42.55 27.25
C ARG A 4 -29.03 43.57 26.43
N LYS A 5 -29.65 44.52 25.72
CA LYS A 5 -28.91 45.51 24.90
C LYS A 5 -28.34 46.71 25.68
N VAL A 6 -28.86 47.05 26.86
CA VAL A 6 -28.42 48.27 27.59
C VAL A 6 -27.06 48.06 28.27
N LYS A 7 -26.88 46.97 29.03
CA LYS A 7 -25.62 46.72 29.80
C LYS A 7 -24.36 46.60 28.92
N ARG A 8 -24.46 46.17 27.66
CA ARG A 8 -23.28 46.08 26.75
C ARG A 8 -22.79 47.46 26.29
N VAL A 9 -23.67 48.46 26.16
CA VAL A 9 -23.27 49.82 25.76
C VAL A 9 -22.51 50.51 26.89
N THR A 10 -22.98 50.36 28.15
CA THR A 10 -22.31 50.97 29.31
C THR A 10 -20.90 50.43 29.55
N ALA A 11 -20.68 49.12 29.34
CA ALA A 11 -19.36 48.51 29.49
C ALA A 11 -18.37 49.02 28.42
N PHE A 12 -18.81 49.08 27.15
CA PHE A 12 -17.97 49.53 26.03
C PHE A 12 -17.54 51.00 26.19
N ILE A 13 -18.45 51.86 26.65
CA ILE A 13 -18.13 53.27 26.95
C ILE A 13 -17.12 53.39 28.11
N LEU A 14 -17.18 52.52 29.11
CA LEU A 14 -16.27 52.60 30.26
C LEU A 14 -14.83 52.16 29.91
N SER A 15 -14.67 51.11 29.09
CA SER A 15 -13.36 50.73 28.56
C SER A 15 -12.76 51.81 27.65
N ALA A 16 -13.57 52.41 26.76
CA ALA A 16 -13.14 53.52 25.92
C ALA A 16 -12.69 54.75 26.74
N LEU A 17 -13.33 55.01 27.89
CA LEU A 17 -12.99 56.14 28.75
C LEU A 17 -11.65 55.96 29.49
N MET A 18 -11.25 54.73 29.82
CA MET A 18 -9.90 54.47 30.39
C MET A 18 -8.79 54.58 29.35
N MET A 19 -9.08 54.26 28.08
CA MET A 19 -8.11 54.39 26.98
C MET A 19 -7.73 55.86 26.68
N LEU A 20 -8.60 56.81 27.08
CA LEU A 20 -8.48 58.24 26.76
C LEU A 20 -7.39 59.00 27.52
N ILE A 21 -6.82 58.42 28.59
CA ILE A 21 -6.02 59.17 29.57
C ILE A 21 -4.52 59.26 29.21
N ASN A 22 -4.00 58.41 28.32
CA ASN A 22 -2.55 58.31 28.05
C ASN A 22 -2.10 58.65 26.60
N MET A 23 -3.00 59.19 25.76
CA MET A 23 -2.65 59.65 24.40
C MET A 23 -1.98 61.04 24.41
N THR A 24 -0.71 61.10 24.83
CA THR A 24 0.11 62.34 24.81
C THR A 24 1.57 62.17 24.36
N ASN A 25 2.09 60.94 24.19
CA ASN A 25 3.38 60.67 23.54
C ASN A 25 3.27 59.37 22.74
N ILE A 26 3.03 59.47 21.43
CA ILE A 26 3.04 58.35 20.48
C ILE A 26 3.91 58.77 19.30
N THR A 27 4.95 58.00 19.02
CA THR A 27 5.74 58.11 17.78
C THR A 27 5.00 57.38 16.67
N TYR A 28 4.96 57.97 15.47
CA TYR A 28 4.28 57.40 14.31
C TYR A 28 5.26 56.74 13.34
N ALA A 29 4.80 55.68 12.67
CA ALA A 29 5.58 54.91 11.71
C ALA A 29 5.70 55.59 10.33
N GLU A 30 6.86 55.39 9.69
CA GLU A 30 7.09 55.66 8.26
C GLU A 30 6.98 54.35 7.46
N GLU A 31 6.68 54.46 6.16
CA GLU A 31 6.42 53.31 5.30
C GLU A 31 7.73 52.58 4.92
N ASN A 32 7.73 51.24 4.96
CA ASN A 32 8.91 50.37 4.74
C ASN A 32 10.03 50.43 5.80
N VAL A 33 9.79 51.03 6.97
CA VAL A 33 10.69 50.91 8.14
C VAL A 33 10.21 49.79 9.07
N VAL A 34 11.15 49.07 9.72
CA VAL A 34 10.85 48.04 10.73
C VAL A 34 10.66 48.70 12.09
N TYR A 35 9.49 48.51 12.70
CA TYR A 35 9.16 49.05 14.01
C TYR A 35 9.21 47.97 15.09
N GLU A 36 10.13 48.15 16.04
CA GLU A 36 10.20 47.32 17.22
C GLU A 36 9.09 47.70 18.21
N VAL A 37 8.26 46.72 18.58
CA VAL A 37 7.19 46.88 19.57
C VAL A 37 7.28 45.76 20.61
N GLY A 38 7.38 46.12 21.88
CA GLY A 38 7.36 45.13 22.96
C GLY A 38 6.02 44.41 23.06
N ILE A 39 6.01 43.15 23.53
CA ILE A 39 4.78 42.41 23.82
C ILE A 39 3.83 43.26 24.70
N GLY A 40 2.57 43.38 24.29
CA GLY A 40 1.55 44.18 24.96
C GLY A 40 1.72 45.70 24.86
N LYS A 41 2.81 46.21 24.27
CA LYS A 41 2.95 47.63 23.90
C LYS A 41 2.20 47.92 22.61
N MET A 42 1.94 49.20 22.34
CA MET A 42 1.35 49.67 21.10
C MET A 42 2.25 50.69 20.41
N VAL A 43 2.37 50.59 19.08
CA VAL A 43 3.02 51.58 18.21
C VAL A 43 2.00 52.20 17.25
N GLY A 44 2.06 53.51 17.04
CA GLY A 44 1.16 54.21 16.12
C GLY A 44 1.63 54.04 14.67
N ILE A 45 0.79 53.45 13.82
CA ILE A 45 1.17 53.17 12.43
C ILE A 45 0.62 54.24 11.48
N VAL A 46 -0.64 54.66 11.63
CA VAL A 46 -1.28 55.64 10.75
C VAL A 46 -2.21 56.59 11.51
N GLU A 47 -2.14 57.88 11.20
CA GLU A 47 -3.26 58.82 11.40
C GLU A 47 -4.04 58.99 10.09
N ALA A 48 -5.38 58.90 10.15
CA ALA A 48 -6.25 59.10 9.00
C ALA A 48 -7.40 60.09 9.30
N ALA A 49 -7.73 60.95 8.34
CA ALA A 49 -8.83 61.91 8.46
C ALA A 49 -10.22 61.29 8.29
N ASN A 50 -10.30 60.07 7.76
CA ASN A 50 -11.51 59.28 7.54
C ASN A 50 -11.32 57.89 8.17
N ASP A 51 -12.43 57.18 8.38
CA ASP A 51 -12.42 55.75 8.74
C ASP A 51 -11.71 54.95 7.63
N PRO A 52 -10.67 54.14 7.94
CA PRO A 52 -9.98 53.32 6.94
C PRO A 52 -10.86 52.19 6.36
N GLY A 53 -11.93 51.78 7.05
CA GLY A 53 -12.80 50.68 6.64
C GLY A 53 -12.14 49.30 6.73
N GLU A 54 -12.87 48.25 6.31
CA GLU A 54 -12.50 46.84 6.53
C GLU A 54 -11.27 46.33 5.72
N ASN A 55 -10.50 47.21 5.08
CA ASN A 55 -9.37 46.87 4.20
C ASN A 55 -8.00 46.99 4.90
N MET A 56 -7.84 46.29 6.02
CA MET A 56 -6.60 46.24 6.80
C MET A 56 -6.33 44.82 7.30
N SER A 57 -5.07 44.39 7.27
CA SER A 57 -4.66 43.06 7.74
C SER A 57 -3.25 43.05 8.31
N VAL A 58 -2.98 42.13 9.23
CA VAL A 58 -1.63 41.70 9.60
C VAL A 58 -1.39 40.33 8.96
N ALA A 59 -0.19 40.08 8.43
CA ALA A 59 0.15 38.83 7.75
C ALA A 59 0.16 37.63 8.72
N ASP A 60 0.69 37.85 9.92
CA ASP A 60 0.63 36.92 11.06
C ASP A 60 -0.06 37.64 12.25
N PRO A 61 -1.29 37.23 12.63
CA PRO A 61 -2.04 37.83 13.73
C PRO A 61 -1.65 37.30 15.12
N ASP A 62 -0.91 36.18 15.20
CA ASP A 62 -0.39 35.66 16.47
C ASP A 62 0.81 36.48 16.94
N ILE A 63 1.58 37.04 15.99
CA ILE A 63 2.65 38.00 16.24
C ILE A 63 2.06 39.36 16.66
N ALA A 64 1.13 39.96 15.92
CA ALA A 64 0.56 41.27 16.26
C ALA A 64 -0.90 41.50 15.80
N GLU A 65 -1.67 42.26 16.59
CA GLU A 65 -3.02 42.72 16.24
C GLU A 65 -3.06 44.21 15.88
N LEU A 66 -4.04 44.64 15.06
CA LEU A 66 -4.33 46.05 14.80
C LEU A 66 -5.49 46.54 15.69
N VAL A 67 -5.28 47.67 16.34
CA VAL A 67 -6.20 48.31 17.28
C VAL A 67 -6.58 49.70 16.74
N PHE A 68 -7.87 50.02 16.80
CA PHE A 68 -8.44 51.22 16.17
C PHE A 68 -9.11 52.12 17.22
N ALA A 69 -8.80 53.41 17.17
CA ALA A 69 -9.46 54.43 18.00
C ALA A 69 -9.61 55.76 17.24
N ILE A 70 -10.62 56.54 17.61
CA ILE A 70 -10.69 57.97 17.27
C ILE A 70 -10.06 58.74 18.44
N ASP A 71 -9.13 59.65 18.15
CA ASP A 71 -8.63 60.58 19.16
C ASP A 71 -9.62 61.74 19.33
N ASN A 72 -10.24 61.81 20.52
CA ASN A 72 -11.24 62.83 20.85
C ASN A 72 -10.68 64.27 20.91
N LYS A 73 -9.35 64.48 20.76
CA LYS A 73 -8.73 65.82 20.71
C LYS A 73 -8.70 66.43 19.30
N ASP A 74 -8.46 65.62 18.26
CA ASP A 74 -8.32 66.09 16.88
C ASP A 74 -9.34 65.47 15.88
N GLY A 75 -10.10 64.47 16.33
CA GLY A 75 -11.14 63.81 15.54
C GLY A 75 -10.62 62.83 14.48
N LYS A 76 -9.31 62.55 14.44
CA LYS A 76 -8.73 61.60 13.50
C LYS A 76 -8.88 60.16 13.96
N TRP A 77 -8.90 59.24 13.00
CA TRP A 77 -8.66 57.82 13.25
C TRP A 77 -7.17 57.54 13.44
N LYS A 78 -6.86 56.68 14.40
CA LYS A 78 -5.50 56.24 14.71
C LYS A 78 -5.45 54.72 14.67
N VAL A 79 -4.59 54.20 13.80
CA VAL A 79 -4.30 52.76 13.67
C VAL A 79 -3.04 52.47 14.46
N MET A 80 -3.12 51.52 15.39
CA MET A 80 -2.02 51.09 16.25
C MET A 80 -1.80 49.59 16.07
N ALA A 81 -0.55 49.12 16.04
CA ALA A 81 -0.29 47.69 16.22
C ALA A 81 0.07 47.38 17.67
N LYS A 82 -0.41 46.24 18.17
CA LYS A 82 -0.06 45.69 19.49
C LYS A 82 0.67 44.36 19.32
N GLY A 83 1.87 44.25 19.88
CA GLY A 83 2.63 43.00 19.89
C GLY A 83 1.96 41.96 20.79
N LEU A 84 1.90 40.71 20.32
CA LEU A 84 1.27 39.57 21.00
C LEU A 84 2.28 38.44 21.26
N LYS A 85 3.17 38.14 20.31
CA LYS A 85 4.20 37.09 20.40
C LYS A 85 5.48 37.54 19.69
N ILE A 86 6.65 37.12 20.17
CA ILE A 86 7.94 37.45 19.56
C ILE A 86 8.00 36.95 18.11
N GLY A 87 8.40 37.82 17.19
CA GLY A 87 8.52 37.51 15.75
C GLY A 87 8.47 38.76 14.87
N GLU A 88 8.67 38.60 13.56
CA GLU A 88 8.51 39.67 12.57
C GLU A 88 7.28 39.41 11.70
N THR A 89 6.43 40.43 11.57
CA THR A 89 5.18 40.38 10.78
C THR A 89 5.03 41.68 9.98
N THR A 90 4.08 41.72 9.05
CA THR A 90 3.77 42.94 8.29
C THR A 90 2.30 43.31 8.42
N ALA A 91 2.03 44.60 8.67
CA ALA A 91 0.70 45.18 8.59
C ALA A 91 0.54 45.91 7.26
N SER A 92 -0.54 45.63 6.55
CA SER A 92 -0.93 46.30 5.30
C SER A 92 -2.22 47.08 5.52
N ILE A 93 -2.20 48.38 5.24
CA ILE A 93 -3.29 49.33 5.51
C ILE A 93 -3.62 50.08 4.22
N LYS A 94 -4.88 50.04 3.77
CA LYS A 94 -5.34 50.81 2.61
C LYS A 94 -6.39 51.85 3.01
N LEU A 95 -6.02 53.12 2.97
CA LEU A 95 -6.91 54.22 3.34
C LEU A 95 -7.98 54.51 2.26
N VAL A 96 -9.16 54.95 2.70
CA VAL A 96 -10.27 55.34 1.82
C VAL A 96 -9.87 56.56 0.98
N GLY A 97 -9.59 56.31 -0.30
CA GLY A 97 -9.16 57.29 -1.29
C GLY A 97 -7.78 57.01 -1.90
N GLU A 98 -6.99 56.11 -1.32
CA GLU A 98 -5.67 55.74 -1.84
C GLU A 98 -5.74 54.56 -2.81
N THR A 99 -4.86 54.55 -3.83
CA THR A 99 -4.86 53.53 -4.90
C THR A 99 -4.17 52.24 -4.49
N SER A 100 -3.08 52.34 -3.74
CA SER A 100 -2.30 51.22 -3.17
C SER A 100 -2.61 51.03 -1.67
N ALA A 101 -2.22 49.89 -1.11
CA ALA A 101 -2.05 49.75 0.33
C ALA A 101 -0.63 50.24 0.72
N LYS A 102 -0.48 50.71 1.96
CA LYS A 102 0.81 50.99 2.58
C LYS A 102 1.22 49.83 3.49
N THR A 103 2.51 49.49 3.52
CA THR A 103 3.02 48.34 4.26
C THR A 103 4.06 48.76 5.32
N TYR A 104 3.89 48.19 6.51
CA TYR A 104 4.70 48.48 7.69
C TYR A 104 5.19 47.17 8.30
N SER A 105 6.50 47.05 8.50
CA SER A 105 7.10 45.88 9.14
C SER A 105 7.09 46.07 10.65
N ILE A 106 6.58 45.08 11.38
CA ILE A 106 6.44 45.09 12.83
C ILE A 106 7.31 43.97 13.37
N LYS A 107 8.35 44.33 14.10
CA LYS A 107 9.18 43.39 14.86
C LYS A 107 8.68 43.38 16.29
N VAL A 108 8.02 42.31 16.68
CA VAL A 108 7.64 42.11 18.08
C VAL A 108 8.86 41.55 18.80
N VAL A 109 9.54 42.43 19.52
CA VAL A 109 10.61 42.08 20.45
C VAL A 109 10.02 41.81 21.83
N ASP A 110 10.77 41.14 22.72
CA ASP A 110 10.47 41.34 24.13
C ASP A 110 10.86 42.78 24.52
N GLY A 111 9.97 43.49 25.21
CA GLY A 111 10.13 44.90 25.57
C GLY A 111 11.13 45.16 26.70
N SER A 112 11.99 44.19 26.99
CA SER A 112 13.00 44.16 28.05
C SER A 112 14.43 44.32 27.52
N ILE A 113 14.67 43.95 26.27
CA ILE A 113 16.02 43.88 25.68
C ILE A 113 16.37 45.23 25.06
N LYS A 114 17.52 45.77 25.44
CA LYS A 114 18.25 46.74 24.63
C LYS A 114 19.74 46.42 24.71
N ASP A 115 20.43 46.53 23.58
CA ASP A 115 21.89 46.38 23.50
C ASP A 115 22.40 45.01 24.03
N GLY A 116 21.60 43.94 23.85
CA GLY A 116 21.97 42.55 24.14
C GLY A 116 21.99 42.13 25.62
N VAL A 117 21.89 43.06 26.56
CA VAL A 117 22.04 42.80 28.00
C VAL A 117 20.71 42.98 28.75
N GLN A 118 20.35 41.99 29.57
CA GLN A 118 19.21 42.06 30.49
C GLN A 118 19.47 43.13 31.56
N ARG A 119 18.74 44.27 31.53
CA ARG A 119 18.86 45.35 32.52
C ARG A 119 17.50 45.82 33.04
N ILE A 120 17.00 45.16 34.07
CA ILE A 120 15.79 45.59 34.78
C ILE A 120 16.09 46.84 35.60
N SER A 121 15.59 48.00 35.16
CA SER A 121 15.62 49.23 35.97
C SER A 121 14.39 49.31 36.87
N ALA A 122 14.58 49.22 38.19
CA ALA A 122 13.50 49.17 39.18
C ALA A 122 12.63 50.45 39.28
N ASN A 123 12.99 51.54 38.59
CA ASN A 123 12.53 52.90 38.91
C ASN A 123 11.26 53.40 38.19
N ASN A 124 10.53 52.59 37.41
CA ASN A 124 9.33 53.06 36.70
C ASN A 124 8.23 52.00 36.53
N LEU A 125 7.33 51.88 37.51
CA LEU A 125 5.97 51.35 37.32
C LEU A 125 5.02 51.72 38.48
N THR A 126 4.36 52.87 38.39
CA THR A 126 3.29 53.28 39.32
C THR A 126 1.97 52.56 39.02
N TRP A 127 1.27 52.06 40.04
CA TRP A 127 -0.11 51.57 39.93
C TRP A 127 -1.02 52.13 41.03
N THR A 128 -2.29 52.33 40.70
CA THR A 128 -3.31 52.92 41.59
C THR A 128 -4.07 51.82 42.35
N PRO A 129 -4.37 51.97 43.66
CA PRO A 129 -5.08 50.96 44.43
C PRO A 129 -6.53 50.71 43.96
N VAL A 130 -6.93 49.45 43.84
CA VAL A 130 -8.28 49.03 43.39
C VAL A 130 -9.18 48.61 44.57
N SER A 131 -9.19 49.38 45.66
CA SER A 131 -10.03 49.08 46.85
C SER A 131 -10.37 50.31 47.70
N GLY A 132 -10.65 51.46 47.07
CA GLY A 132 -10.76 52.77 47.75
C GLY A 132 -11.82 52.96 48.86
N LYS A 133 -12.52 51.91 49.33
CA LYS A 133 -13.51 51.97 50.43
C LYS A 133 -13.64 50.75 51.37
N ASN A 134 -12.84 49.69 51.27
CA ASN A 134 -12.95 48.55 52.21
C ASN A 134 -11.59 47.87 52.48
N PRO A 135 -11.04 47.94 53.71
CA PRO A 135 -9.80 47.28 54.11
C PRO A 135 -10.03 45.89 54.76
N LEU A 136 -11.10 45.18 54.37
CA LEU A 136 -11.51 43.89 54.95
C LEU A 136 -12.15 43.02 53.87
N GLY A 137 -11.64 41.79 53.71
CA GLY A 137 -12.25 40.67 52.94
C GLY A 137 -12.42 40.93 51.43
N GLY A 138 -11.49 40.43 50.60
CA GLY A 138 -11.39 40.84 49.19
C GLY A 138 -11.05 39.78 48.14
N ALA A 139 -11.02 38.49 48.50
CA ALA A 139 -10.87 37.32 47.62
C ALA A 139 -9.49 37.10 46.91
N ASP A 140 -8.79 36.09 47.42
CA ASP A 140 -8.15 35.02 46.62
C ASP A 140 -7.03 35.46 45.63
N ASP A 141 -5.94 35.99 46.18
CA ASP A 141 -4.61 36.03 45.54
C ASP A 141 -3.57 35.53 46.56
N PHE A 142 -2.72 34.56 46.18
CA PHE A 142 -1.67 34.00 47.03
C PHE A 142 -0.30 33.94 46.31
N SER A 143 0.77 33.79 47.09
CA SER A 143 2.16 33.72 46.60
C SER A 143 2.84 32.50 47.21
N ALA A 144 3.14 31.49 46.42
CA ALA A 144 3.76 30.25 46.90
C ALA A 144 4.63 29.58 45.83
N LEU A 145 5.65 28.83 46.30
CA LEU A 145 6.46 27.92 45.51
C LEU A 145 6.61 26.59 46.26
N PHE A 146 6.27 25.50 45.59
CA PHE A 146 6.41 24.13 46.10
C PHE A 146 7.26 23.32 45.10
N PHE A 147 8.13 22.45 45.61
CA PHE A 147 9.01 21.58 44.82
C PHE A 147 8.51 20.12 44.75
N ASN A 148 7.34 19.85 45.32
CA ASN A 148 6.75 18.53 45.52
C ASN A 148 5.24 18.68 45.81
N GLU A 149 4.60 17.60 46.26
CA GLU A 149 3.15 17.45 46.42
C GLU A 149 2.43 18.52 47.26
N PHE A 150 1.19 18.81 46.85
CA PHE A 150 0.23 19.70 47.50
C PHE A 150 -1.07 18.92 47.73
N LYS A 151 -1.45 18.68 49.00
CA LYS A 151 -2.44 17.67 49.43
C LYS A 151 -3.59 18.26 50.25
N ASP A 152 -4.81 17.84 49.91
CA ASP A 152 -6.09 18.08 50.63
C ASP A 152 -6.40 19.53 51.05
N PHE A 153 -5.76 20.52 50.42
CA PHE A 153 -6.00 21.94 50.71
C PHE A 153 -7.36 22.40 50.17
N ASN A 154 -8.20 22.93 51.06
CA ASN A 154 -9.54 23.42 50.75
C ASN A 154 -9.77 24.81 51.37
N GLU A 155 -9.77 25.83 50.52
CA GLU A 155 -9.96 27.23 50.89
C GLU A 155 -11.42 27.54 51.24
N THR A 156 -11.67 28.23 52.35
CA THR A 156 -13.03 28.48 52.86
C THR A 156 -13.80 29.62 52.18
N GLY A 157 -13.84 29.60 50.84
CA GLY A 157 -14.53 30.59 50.01
C GLY A 157 -15.29 30.06 48.78
N GLY A 158 -14.74 29.07 48.05
CA GLY A 158 -15.32 28.61 46.78
C GLY A 158 -14.44 27.59 46.04
N PRO A 159 -14.73 27.28 44.76
CA PRO A 159 -13.81 26.51 43.94
C PRO A 159 -12.51 27.30 43.73
N VAL A 160 -11.35 26.65 43.84
CA VAL A 160 -10.03 27.28 43.67
C VAL A 160 -9.92 27.87 42.25
N VAL A 161 -10.00 29.19 42.14
CA VAL A 161 -9.79 29.92 40.87
C VAL A 161 -8.38 30.50 40.88
N ALA A 162 -7.40 29.66 40.56
CA ALA A 162 -6.08 30.14 40.21
C ALA A 162 -6.19 31.13 39.04
N LYS A 163 -5.77 32.38 39.27
CA LYS A 163 -5.55 33.37 38.21
C LYS A 163 -4.24 33.04 37.51
N LYS A 164 -4.04 33.59 36.31
CA LYS A 164 -2.76 33.52 35.58
C LYS A 164 -1.64 34.07 36.47
N ILE A 165 -0.72 33.23 36.95
CA ILE A 165 0.45 33.67 37.74
C ILE A 165 1.47 34.30 36.78
N THR A 166 1.18 35.49 36.26
CA THR A 166 2.17 36.26 35.49
C THR A 166 3.27 36.73 36.44
N ASN A 167 4.46 36.14 36.29
CA ASN A 167 5.63 36.31 37.15
C ASN A 167 5.45 35.70 38.55
N VAL A 168 6.03 34.50 38.75
CA VAL A 168 6.43 34.04 40.09
C VAL A 168 7.53 34.98 40.59
N LYS A 169 7.15 36.02 41.32
CA LYS A 169 8.12 36.95 41.93
C LYS A 169 8.66 36.37 43.23
N ILE A 170 9.75 35.61 43.14
CA ILE A 170 10.73 35.64 44.24
C ILE A 170 11.08 37.12 44.46
N SER A 171 10.96 37.58 45.70
CA SER A 171 11.47 38.89 46.09
C SER A 171 12.96 38.76 46.37
N THR A 172 13.76 38.62 45.31
CA THR A 172 15.17 39.01 45.37
C THR A 172 15.18 40.50 45.73
N PHE A 173 16.02 40.92 46.68
CA PHE A 173 15.81 42.21 47.33
C PHE A 173 16.26 43.34 46.39
N ASP A 174 15.30 44.11 45.88
CA ASP A 174 15.52 45.23 44.95
C ASP A 174 16.68 46.13 45.47
N LYS A 175 17.73 46.32 44.65
CA LYS A 175 19.01 46.99 44.99
C LYS A 175 18.78 48.47 45.34
N GLY A 176 18.31 48.75 46.57
CA GLY A 176 17.50 49.93 46.83
C GLY A 176 17.38 50.48 48.25
N LEU A 177 18.22 50.09 49.23
CA LEU A 177 18.64 50.96 50.37
C LEU A 177 19.64 50.25 51.31
N ILE A 178 20.89 50.76 51.32
CA ILE A 178 21.97 50.63 52.32
C ILE A 178 21.69 49.65 53.49
N GLY A 179 22.17 48.40 53.46
CA GLY A 179 23.04 47.79 52.45
C GLY A 179 23.49 46.37 52.84
N GLY A 180 22.56 45.51 53.26
CA GLY A 180 22.91 44.12 53.59
C GLY A 180 23.39 43.31 52.38
N ILE A 181 24.12 42.22 52.65
CA ILE A 181 24.61 41.29 51.61
C ILE A 181 23.41 40.77 50.81
N ASN A 182 23.32 41.09 49.52
CA ASN A 182 22.28 40.55 48.65
C ASN A 182 22.74 39.19 48.13
N GLN A 183 22.47 38.12 48.87
CA GLN A 183 22.94 36.77 48.53
C GLN A 183 22.08 36.10 47.43
N PHE A 184 21.36 36.89 46.64
CA PHE A 184 20.16 36.49 45.89
C PHE A 184 20.07 37.11 44.48
N ASP A 185 21.11 37.79 43.99
CA ASP A 185 21.12 38.43 42.67
C ASP A 185 21.09 37.40 41.51
N ASP A 186 21.40 36.12 41.77
CA ASP A 186 21.46 35.03 40.78
C ASP A 186 20.16 34.18 40.61
N ILE A 187 19.12 34.37 41.44
CA ILE A 187 17.94 33.44 41.43
C ILE A 187 16.93 33.78 40.32
N GLU A 188 17.26 33.42 39.07
CA GLU A 188 16.33 33.52 37.93
C GLU A 188 15.37 32.31 37.86
N ILE A 189 14.13 32.48 38.32
CA ILE A 189 13.02 31.59 37.92
C ILE A 189 12.44 32.11 36.59
N PRO A 190 12.47 31.31 35.50
CA PRO A 190 11.90 31.74 34.22
C PRO A 190 10.38 31.94 34.29
N GLN A 191 9.84 32.80 33.42
CA GLN A 191 8.40 33.13 33.39
C GLN A 191 7.52 31.93 33.01
N PHE A 192 7.02 31.20 34.01
CA PHE A 192 5.80 30.40 33.88
C PHE A 192 4.54 31.22 34.14
N ASN A 193 3.40 30.71 33.64
CA ASN A 193 2.07 31.13 34.06
C ASN A 193 1.34 29.98 34.76
N VAL A 194 2.01 29.27 35.69
CA VAL A 194 1.46 28.06 36.34
C VAL A 194 0.07 28.35 36.91
N GLY A 195 -0.95 27.68 36.39
CA GLY A 195 -2.33 27.80 36.84
C GLY A 195 -2.79 26.60 37.68
N LEU A 196 -2.18 25.42 37.51
CA LEU A 196 -2.51 24.24 38.30
C LEU A 196 -1.34 23.24 38.35
N ILE A 197 -1.20 22.55 39.48
CA ILE A 197 -0.47 21.29 39.64
C ILE A 197 -1.50 20.24 40.04
N ALA A 198 -1.57 19.12 39.33
CA ALA A 198 -2.39 17.97 39.69
C ALA A 198 -1.55 16.69 39.63
N GLN A 199 -1.50 15.91 40.72
CA GLN A 199 -0.61 14.74 40.84
C GLN A 199 -1.32 13.41 41.19
N GLU A 200 -2.57 13.45 41.69
CA GLU A 200 -3.37 12.25 41.98
C GLU A 200 -4.58 12.06 41.05
N SER A 201 -5.17 10.86 41.09
CA SER A 201 -6.31 10.47 40.27
C SER A 201 -7.59 11.23 40.64
N ILE A 202 -8.15 12.02 39.72
CA ILE A 202 -9.44 12.69 39.91
C ILE A 202 -10.56 11.62 40.02
N ASN A 203 -11.08 11.45 41.25
CA ASN A 203 -12.09 10.48 41.61
C ASN A 203 -13.46 11.15 41.85
N GLY A 204 -14.46 10.76 41.05
CA GLY A 204 -15.82 11.31 41.05
C GLY A 204 -16.14 12.15 39.80
N ASP A 205 -17.41 12.53 39.64
CA ASP A 205 -17.92 13.31 38.50
C ASP A 205 -17.54 14.82 38.56
N SER A 206 -16.69 15.21 39.51
CA SER A 206 -16.30 16.59 39.80
C SER A 206 -15.30 17.13 38.78
N LYS A 207 -15.76 17.95 37.84
CA LYS A 207 -14.90 18.63 36.85
C LYS A 207 -14.12 19.78 37.49
N ILE A 208 -12.78 19.70 37.42
CA ILE A 208 -11.90 20.84 37.73
C ILE A 208 -11.96 21.84 36.56
N LEU A 209 -12.21 23.11 36.87
CA LEU A 209 -12.60 24.13 35.90
C LEU A 209 -11.48 25.17 35.72
N ILE A 210 -10.50 24.83 34.88
CA ILE A 210 -9.31 25.65 34.64
C ILE A 210 -9.69 26.88 33.81
N SER A 211 -9.31 28.07 34.26
CA SER A 211 -9.75 29.34 33.67
C SER A 211 -8.63 30.22 33.08
N ASN A 212 -7.38 30.05 33.50
CA ASN A 212 -6.17 30.65 32.91
C ASN A 212 -4.92 29.90 33.41
N GLY A 213 -3.90 29.72 32.57
CA GLY A 213 -2.54 29.31 32.98
C GLY A 213 -2.03 28.00 32.38
N ASP A 214 -0.72 27.77 32.53
CA ASP A 214 -0.04 26.52 32.21
C ASP A 214 -0.45 25.41 33.20
N VAL A 215 -0.53 24.15 32.75
CA VAL A 215 -1.09 23.04 33.55
C VAL A 215 -0.06 21.94 33.72
N VAL A 216 0.45 21.80 34.94
CA VAL A 216 1.31 20.69 35.36
C VAL A 216 0.44 19.49 35.74
N VAL A 217 0.75 18.34 35.15
CA VAL A 217 0.10 17.06 35.44
C VAL A 217 1.13 15.97 35.73
N GLY A 218 0.98 15.30 36.87
CA GLY A 218 1.71 14.09 37.19
C GLY A 218 1.38 12.97 36.19
N THR A 219 2.31 12.03 36.04
CA THR A 219 2.24 10.92 35.07
C THR A 219 1.03 10.00 35.21
N ASN A 220 0.33 10.05 36.35
CA ASN A 220 -0.85 9.25 36.66
C ASN A 220 -2.20 9.97 36.41
N VAL A 221 -2.21 11.20 35.90
CA VAL A 221 -3.44 11.99 35.72
C VAL A 221 -4.11 11.73 34.37
N ASP A 222 -5.36 11.25 34.41
CA ASP A 222 -6.24 11.15 33.25
C ASP A 222 -6.68 12.54 32.76
N ILE A 223 -5.95 13.05 31.76
CA ILE A 223 -6.18 14.36 31.13
C ILE A 223 -7.59 14.52 30.52
N SER A 224 -8.33 13.44 30.27
CA SER A 224 -9.69 13.52 29.70
C SER A 224 -10.73 14.09 30.67
N LYS A 225 -10.41 14.12 31.98
CA LYS A 225 -11.28 14.62 33.06
C LYS A 225 -11.16 16.13 33.32
N LEU A 226 -10.21 16.82 32.69
CA LEU A 226 -9.96 18.26 32.91
C LEU A 226 -10.87 19.12 32.03
N ASP A 227 -11.64 20.05 32.62
CA ASP A 227 -12.55 20.94 31.89
C ASP A 227 -11.89 22.30 31.63
N VAL A 228 -10.99 22.31 30.64
CA VAL A 228 -10.28 23.50 30.18
C VAL A 228 -11.16 24.30 29.22
N LYS A 229 -11.45 25.57 29.56
CA LYS A 229 -12.37 26.42 28.80
C LYS A 229 -11.90 26.77 27.39
N ASP A 230 -10.62 27.07 27.25
CA ASP A 230 -9.97 27.47 26.00
C ASP A 230 -8.71 26.60 25.86
N LYS A 231 -8.59 25.83 24.78
CA LYS A 231 -7.55 24.79 24.63
C LYS A 231 -6.22 25.28 24.03
N GLU A 232 -6.15 26.54 23.62
CA GLU A 232 -4.98 27.11 22.97
C GLU A 232 -3.97 27.59 24.02
N GLY A 233 -2.71 27.15 23.90
CA GLY A 233 -1.60 27.63 24.72
C GLY A 233 -1.33 26.90 26.04
N VAL A 234 -2.03 25.81 26.38
CA VAL A 234 -1.70 25.00 27.58
C VAL A 234 -0.51 24.10 27.29
N ILE A 235 0.63 24.35 27.94
CA ILE A 235 1.82 23.50 27.86
C ILE A 235 1.74 22.41 28.95
N TYR A 236 1.86 21.15 28.54
CA TYR A 236 2.01 20.00 29.43
C TYR A 236 3.49 19.62 29.57
N LYS A 237 3.93 19.34 30.80
CA LYS A 237 5.27 18.84 31.14
C LYS A 237 5.15 17.68 32.12
N ASN A 238 6.05 16.70 32.02
CA ASN A 238 6.12 15.61 33.02
C ASN A 238 6.88 16.08 34.28
N GLN A 239 6.85 15.28 35.35
CA GLN A 239 7.47 15.63 36.63
C GLN A 239 9.01 15.82 36.48
N GLU A 240 9.70 14.94 35.76
CA GLU A 240 11.16 15.01 35.58
C GLU A 240 11.60 16.30 34.85
N GLN A 241 10.83 16.75 33.86
CA GLN A 241 11.05 18.01 33.14
C GLN A 241 10.82 19.26 34.02
N ILE A 242 10.08 19.12 35.11
CA ILE A 242 9.81 20.20 36.08
C ILE A 242 10.85 20.16 37.19
N ASP A 243 11.18 18.98 37.72
CA ASP A 243 12.23 18.78 38.72
C ASP A 243 13.60 19.21 38.18
N SER A 244 13.92 18.84 36.93
CA SER A 244 15.14 19.27 36.25
C SER A 244 15.18 20.78 35.96
N PHE A 245 14.02 21.44 35.85
CA PHE A 245 13.92 22.87 35.58
C PHE A 245 13.97 23.70 36.88
N LEU A 246 13.32 23.23 37.94
CA LEU A 246 13.30 23.90 39.25
C LEU A 246 14.55 23.60 40.10
N LYS A 247 15.39 22.65 39.68
CA LYS A 247 16.59 22.18 40.38
C LYS A 247 17.49 23.30 40.91
N ASP A 248 17.78 24.28 40.07
CA ASP A 248 18.81 25.29 40.38
C ASP A 248 18.23 26.36 41.31
N ALA A 249 17.04 26.89 40.99
CA ALA A 249 16.27 27.73 41.91
C ALA A 249 16.00 27.06 43.27
N ARG A 250 15.83 25.73 43.31
CA ARG A 250 15.73 24.95 44.55
C ARG A 250 17.04 24.94 45.33
N SER A 251 18.18 24.79 44.66
CA SER A 251 19.52 24.88 45.26
C SER A 251 19.75 26.23 45.93
N ASP A 252 19.44 27.32 45.23
CA ASP A 252 19.65 28.68 45.75
C ASP A 252 18.70 29.04 46.88
N LEU A 253 17.44 28.57 46.82
CA LEU A 253 16.51 28.75 47.94
C LEU A 253 16.94 27.94 49.17
N ILE A 254 17.55 26.75 48.99
CA ILE A 254 18.17 25.99 50.09
C ILE A 254 19.37 26.75 50.67
N LYS A 255 20.23 27.34 49.84
CA LYS A 255 21.34 28.22 50.24
C LYS A 255 20.84 29.44 51.03
N LEU A 256 19.80 30.13 50.54
CA LEU A 256 19.11 31.21 51.25
C LEU A 256 18.60 30.75 52.63
N ASN A 257 17.96 29.58 52.74
CA ASN A 257 17.54 29.08 54.06
C ASN A 257 18.71 28.73 54.98
N ASN A 258 19.79 28.13 54.46
CA ASN A 258 21.02 27.92 55.21
C ASN A 258 21.57 29.24 55.78
N ASP A 259 21.61 30.29 54.96
CA ASP A 259 22.23 31.55 55.34
C ASP A 259 21.41 32.35 56.34
N LEU A 260 20.07 32.38 56.21
CA LEU A 260 19.21 33.00 57.23
C LEU A 260 19.20 32.19 58.54
N TRP A 261 19.21 30.86 58.46
CA TRP A 261 19.32 29.98 59.62
C TRP A 261 20.64 30.17 60.38
N ASN A 262 21.73 30.49 59.69
CA ASN A 262 23.06 30.67 60.29
C ASN A 262 23.41 32.13 60.69
N LYS A 263 22.61 33.17 60.34
CA LYS A 263 22.89 34.55 60.80
C LYS A 263 22.85 34.64 62.34
N GLU A 264 23.71 35.47 62.93
CA GLU A 264 23.74 35.71 64.37
C GLU A 264 22.44 36.34 64.90
N ILE A 265 22.09 36.08 66.16
CA ILE A 265 20.89 36.64 66.81
C ILE A 265 21.17 38.10 67.18
N THR A 266 20.71 39.03 66.34
CA THR A 266 20.96 40.48 66.49
C THR A 266 20.00 41.18 67.47
N SER A 267 18.93 40.53 67.94
CA SER A 267 17.87 41.18 68.74
C SER A 267 17.29 40.28 69.83
N LYS A 268 16.65 40.90 70.84
CA LYS A 268 16.30 40.21 72.10
C LYS A 268 14.87 39.67 72.10
N THR A 269 14.75 38.34 72.08
CA THR A 269 13.52 37.64 72.49
C THR A 269 13.37 37.70 74.01
N LYS A 270 12.22 38.15 74.51
CA LYS A 270 11.81 38.08 75.92
C LYS A 270 10.71 37.05 76.10
N TYR A 271 10.85 36.15 77.07
CA TYR A 271 9.84 35.16 77.42
C TYR A 271 9.16 35.53 78.74
N ASP A 272 7.85 35.80 78.67
CA ASP A 272 6.93 35.87 79.81
C ASP A 272 6.10 34.55 79.89
N ASP A 273 5.37 34.33 80.97
CA ASP A 273 4.48 33.17 81.16
C ASP A 273 3.44 33.05 80.03
N LYS A 274 2.97 34.19 79.49
CA LYS A 274 1.90 34.24 78.49
C LYS A 274 2.33 34.80 77.14
N THR A 275 3.45 35.50 77.06
CA THR A 275 3.84 36.28 75.86
C THR A 275 5.32 36.08 75.51
N ILE A 276 5.60 35.93 74.22
CA ILE A 276 6.94 36.04 73.63
C ILE A 276 7.04 37.44 73.01
N THR A 277 7.94 38.30 73.51
CA THR A 277 8.12 39.65 72.97
C THR A 277 9.41 39.75 72.17
N PHE A 278 9.30 40.26 70.95
CA PHE A 278 10.41 40.59 70.07
C PHE A 278 10.63 42.11 70.14
N ASP A 279 11.68 42.56 70.84
CA ASP A 279 12.07 43.98 70.85
C ASP A 279 12.69 44.34 69.49
N LEU A 280 11.96 45.10 68.67
CA LEU A 280 12.37 45.51 67.33
C LEU A 280 13.19 46.80 67.35
N VAL A 281 14.39 46.76 66.77
CA VAL A 281 15.32 47.87 66.53
C VAL A 281 15.37 48.23 65.04
N ASN A 282 16.00 49.35 64.66
CA ASN A 282 16.26 49.68 63.25
C ASN A 282 17.24 48.69 62.58
N GLY A 283 17.09 48.40 61.29
CA GLY A 283 17.93 47.46 60.54
C GLY A 283 17.53 45.99 60.71
N LEU A 284 18.49 45.06 60.64
CA LEU A 284 18.24 43.62 60.71
C LEU A 284 18.04 43.12 62.14
N ASN A 285 16.89 42.51 62.41
CA ASN A 285 16.52 41.86 63.66
C ASN A 285 16.41 40.35 63.41
N VAL A 286 17.28 39.57 64.06
CA VAL A 286 17.24 38.11 64.02
C VAL A 286 16.86 37.61 65.40
N PHE A 287 15.82 36.79 65.47
CA PHE A 287 15.30 36.16 66.68
C PHE A 287 15.27 34.64 66.55
N GLU A 288 15.35 33.95 67.69
CA GLU A 288 15.04 32.54 67.81
C GLU A 288 13.80 32.37 68.71
N VAL A 289 12.90 31.47 68.31
CA VAL A 289 11.64 31.17 69.03
C VAL A 289 11.42 29.67 69.19
N ASP A 290 11.03 29.27 70.40
CA ASP A 290 10.80 27.87 70.78
C ASP A 290 9.37 27.68 71.31
N PHE A 291 8.52 27.05 70.50
CA PHE A 291 7.09 26.84 70.81
C PHE A 291 6.83 25.61 71.70
N SER A 292 7.86 24.80 72.01
CA SER A 292 7.71 23.60 72.87
C SER A 292 7.25 23.94 74.31
N SER A 293 7.47 25.19 74.75
CA SER A 293 7.02 25.69 76.05
C SER A 293 5.50 25.98 76.16
N GLY A 294 4.74 25.71 75.09
CA GLY A 294 3.28 25.81 75.05
C GLY A 294 2.76 27.15 74.51
N ARG A 295 1.48 27.16 74.12
CA ARG A 295 0.83 28.25 73.37
C ARG A 295 0.89 29.61 74.10
N LYS A 296 1.78 30.50 73.64
CA LYS A 296 1.90 31.89 74.09
C LYS A 296 1.41 32.86 73.02
N ASN A 297 1.22 34.12 73.39
CA ASN A 297 1.02 35.23 72.46
C ASN A 297 2.39 35.65 71.88
N ILE A 298 2.43 36.27 70.70
CA ILE A 298 3.63 36.95 70.19
C ILE A 298 3.38 38.46 70.20
N ASN A 299 4.34 39.26 70.66
CA ASN A 299 4.26 40.71 70.65
C ASN A 299 5.52 41.32 70.00
N PHE A 300 5.36 41.94 68.84
CA PHE A 300 6.39 42.80 68.26
C PHE A 300 6.38 44.15 68.97
N ASN A 301 7.55 44.62 69.40
CA ASN A 301 7.68 45.83 70.22
C ASN A 301 8.72 46.78 69.59
N TYR A 302 8.27 47.75 68.79
CA TYR A 302 9.13 48.79 68.25
C TYR A 302 9.74 49.63 69.39
N ILE A 303 11.07 49.54 69.60
CA ILE A 303 11.73 50.32 70.68
C ILE A 303 11.84 51.81 70.37
N ASN A 304 11.73 52.17 69.08
CA ASN A 304 11.71 53.53 68.54
C ASN A 304 10.91 53.56 67.23
N ASP A 305 10.68 54.76 66.66
CA ASP A 305 9.95 54.87 65.39
C ASP A 305 10.73 54.30 64.18
N ASP A 306 12.06 54.30 64.22
CA ASP A 306 12.91 53.79 63.13
C ASP A 306 12.75 52.27 62.90
N ALA A 307 12.41 51.52 63.96
CA ALA A 307 12.11 50.10 63.90
C ALA A 307 10.90 49.73 63.01
N LYS A 308 10.12 50.73 62.54
CA LYS A 308 9.06 50.54 61.53
C LYS A 308 9.59 50.17 60.13
N ASN A 309 10.90 50.33 59.90
CA ASN A 309 11.57 49.98 58.63
C ASN A 309 12.49 48.74 58.78
N SER A 310 12.43 48.04 59.91
CA SER A 310 13.36 46.96 60.24
C SER A 310 13.07 45.63 59.56
N THR A 311 14.07 44.78 59.35
CA THR A 311 13.90 43.41 58.83
C THR A 311 13.81 42.43 59.97
N ILE A 312 12.98 41.40 59.84
CA ILE A 312 12.71 40.45 60.91
C ILE A 312 12.93 39.03 60.39
N ILE A 313 13.98 38.36 60.86
CA ILE A 313 14.17 36.91 60.71
C ILE A 313 13.70 36.24 62.00
N ILE A 314 12.81 35.26 61.89
CA ILE A 314 12.37 34.41 63.00
C ILE A 314 12.81 32.98 62.72
N LYS A 315 13.84 32.52 63.44
CA LYS A 315 14.25 31.12 63.44
C LYS A 315 13.30 30.32 64.33
N VAL A 316 12.57 29.37 63.75
CA VAL A 316 11.74 28.43 64.51
C VAL A 316 12.62 27.28 64.99
N LYS A 317 12.71 27.11 66.30
CA LYS A 317 13.45 26.01 66.92
C LYS A 317 12.53 24.80 67.08
N GLY A 318 12.93 23.69 66.49
CA GLY A 318 12.03 22.56 66.25
C GLY A 318 11.12 22.82 65.04
N ASN A 319 10.07 22.02 64.89
CA ASN A 319 9.28 21.95 63.66
C ASN A 319 7.79 22.28 63.83
N ILE A 320 7.37 22.84 64.96
CA ILE A 320 5.96 23.19 65.24
C ILE A 320 5.82 24.70 65.38
N VAL A 321 4.93 25.31 64.60
CA VAL A 321 4.50 26.71 64.75
C VAL A 321 3.13 26.71 65.43
N ASP A 322 3.12 26.98 66.74
CA ASP A 322 1.91 27.05 67.55
C ASP A 322 1.95 28.20 68.58
N TYR A 323 1.24 29.28 68.26
CA TYR A 323 1.01 30.42 69.14
C TYR A 323 -0.45 30.89 69.06
N LYS A 324 -0.88 31.71 70.02
CA LYS A 324 -2.24 32.27 70.10
C LYS A 324 -2.38 33.47 69.17
N ASP A 325 -2.38 34.67 69.74
CA ASP A 325 -2.57 35.93 69.01
C ASP A 325 -1.24 36.66 68.81
N MET A 326 -1.13 37.39 67.70
CA MET A 326 -0.07 38.37 67.49
C MET A 326 -0.48 39.77 67.94
N PHE A 327 0.49 40.51 68.45
CA PHE A 327 0.38 41.89 68.88
C PHE A 327 1.49 42.75 68.28
N LEU A 328 1.19 44.03 68.08
CA LEU A 328 2.16 45.07 67.75
C LEU A 328 2.04 46.20 68.79
N ASN A 329 3.13 46.48 69.50
CA ASN A 329 3.18 47.42 70.63
C ASN A 329 2.03 47.21 71.64
N GLY A 330 1.68 45.94 71.90
CA GLY A 330 0.60 45.56 72.82
C GLY A 330 -0.84 45.64 72.27
N LYS A 331 -1.06 46.05 71.02
CA LYS A 331 -2.37 46.00 70.33
C LYS A 331 -2.50 44.71 69.52
N ILE A 332 -3.69 44.10 69.48
CA ILE A 332 -3.92 42.88 68.69
C ILE A 332 -3.81 43.16 67.19
N LEU A 333 -3.05 42.34 66.46
CA LEU A 333 -2.59 42.65 65.11
C LEU A 333 -3.75 42.84 64.10
N HIS A 334 -4.82 42.05 64.23
CA HIS A 334 -6.03 42.09 63.39
C HIS A 334 -6.85 43.41 63.51
N SER A 335 -6.37 44.41 64.25
CA SER A 335 -7.06 45.70 64.44
C SER A 335 -6.36 46.91 63.81
N GLU A 336 -5.15 46.75 63.25
CA GLU A 336 -4.43 47.82 62.54
C GLU A 336 -4.07 47.37 61.11
N ASN A 337 -3.87 48.33 60.20
CA ASN A 337 -3.52 48.02 58.81
C ASN A 337 -2.08 47.47 58.74
N THR A 338 -1.94 46.17 58.53
CA THR A 338 -0.75 45.41 58.99
C THR A 338 0.10 44.77 57.90
N ASP A 339 -0.30 44.93 56.63
CA ASP A 339 0.42 44.48 55.42
C ASP A 339 1.93 44.75 55.53
N ASN A 340 2.29 45.98 55.90
CA ASN A 340 3.68 46.44 56.05
C ASN A 340 4.50 45.65 57.09
N LEU A 341 3.91 45.03 58.12
CA LEU A 341 4.68 44.22 59.08
C LEU A 341 4.89 42.80 58.57
N ALA A 342 3.86 42.17 57.99
CA ALA A 342 3.98 40.84 57.40
C ALA A 342 5.02 40.84 56.27
N ASN A 343 5.00 41.89 55.42
CA ASN A 343 5.99 42.15 54.37
C ASN A 343 7.44 42.34 54.87
N ARG A 344 7.71 42.29 56.18
CA ARG A 344 9.06 42.47 56.76
C ARG A 344 9.53 41.28 57.59
N ILE A 345 8.74 40.19 57.66
CA ILE A 345 9.06 38.98 58.42
C ILE A 345 9.39 37.81 57.48
N ILE A 346 10.49 37.10 57.76
CA ILE A 346 10.81 35.77 57.21
C ILE A 346 10.90 34.76 58.36
N TRP A 347 10.12 33.69 58.28
CA TRP A 347 10.24 32.50 59.13
C TRP A 347 11.16 31.49 58.45
N THR A 348 12.19 31.05 59.16
CA THR A 348 13.21 30.09 58.69
C THR A 348 13.36 28.93 59.68
N PHE A 349 13.70 27.76 59.15
CA PHE A 349 13.73 26.48 59.86
C PHE A 349 15.07 25.79 59.62
N ASP A 350 15.46 24.90 60.53
CA ASP A 350 16.71 24.15 60.43
C ASP A 350 16.79 23.39 59.08
N PRO A 351 17.78 23.69 58.21
CA PRO A 351 17.92 23.04 56.90
C PRO A 351 18.16 21.53 56.93
N SER A 352 18.48 20.96 58.10
CA SER A 352 18.58 19.51 58.31
C SER A 352 17.22 18.81 58.50
N ILE A 353 16.12 19.55 58.70
CA ILE A 353 14.76 19.01 58.75
C ILE A 353 14.36 18.50 57.36
N LYS A 354 14.45 17.18 57.18
CA LYS A 354 14.06 16.41 55.99
C LYS A 354 13.69 14.97 56.39
N GLY A 355 12.61 14.43 55.84
CA GLY A 355 12.49 12.98 55.64
C GLY A 355 11.26 12.27 56.23
N ASN A 356 10.14 12.95 56.42
CA ASN A 356 8.83 12.29 56.62
C ASN A 356 7.76 12.88 55.68
N ASP A 357 6.57 12.26 55.65
CA ASP A 357 5.41 12.81 54.92
C ASP A 357 5.06 14.25 55.37
N ILE A 358 5.30 14.54 56.65
CA ILE A 358 5.17 15.87 57.26
C ILE A 358 6.47 16.18 58.01
N ASP A 359 7.11 17.30 57.66
CA ASP A 359 8.34 17.76 58.31
C ASP A 359 8.09 18.94 59.27
N ILE A 360 7.22 19.89 58.91
CA ILE A 360 6.87 21.10 59.69
C ILE A 360 5.35 21.16 59.91
N GLU A 361 4.90 21.47 61.12
CA GLU A 361 3.47 21.58 61.47
C GLU A 361 3.06 23.00 61.85
N VAL A 362 2.00 23.54 61.23
CA VAL A 362 1.32 24.77 61.67
C VAL A 362 0.01 24.41 62.37
N LYS A 363 -0.20 24.96 63.57
CA LYS A 363 -1.35 24.59 64.43
C LYS A 363 -2.13 25.81 64.92
N ASN A 364 -3.41 25.87 64.55
CA ASN A 364 -4.45 26.71 65.15
C ASN A 364 -4.06 28.20 65.26
N THR A 365 -3.38 28.73 64.25
CA THR A 365 -2.71 30.05 64.27
C THR A 365 -2.58 30.66 62.88
N ILE A 366 -2.24 31.96 62.82
CA ILE A 366 -2.04 32.69 61.57
C ILE A 366 -0.58 33.18 61.48
N VAL A 367 0.21 32.56 60.62
CA VAL A 367 1.61 32.93 60.35
C VAL A 367 1.63 34.27 59.61
N ARG A 368 2.35 35.25 60.13
CA ARG A 368 2.46 36.61 59.53
C ARG A 368 3.83 36.77 58.91
N GLY A 369 3.88 37.01 57.61
CA GLY A 369 5.09 37.08 56.80
C GLY A 369 5.51 35.76 56.20
N SER A 370 6.56 35.81 55.37
CA SER A 370 6.92 34.72 54.46
C SER A 370 7.57 33.54 55.19
N LEU A 371 7.26 32.32 54.74
CA LEU A 371 7.74 31.07 55.32
C LEU A 371 8.71 30.39 54.33
N LEU A 372 9.95 30.24 54.75
CA LEU A 372 11.04 29.67 53.96
C LEU A 372 11.48 28.32 54.56
N ALA A 373 11.18 27.23 53.85
CA ALA A 373 11.52 25.85 54.20
C ALA A 373 11.67 24.92 52.96
N PRO A 374 12.49 25.27 51.94
CA PRO A 374 12.53 24.59 50.61
C PRO A 374 13.00 23.12 50.60
N SER A 375 13.34 22.55 51.75
CA SER A 375 13.65 21.11 51.91
C SER A 375 12.59 20.32 52.67
N ALA A 376 11.54 20.96 53.20
CA ALA A 376 10.62 20.37 54.17
C ALA A 376 9.16 20.43 53.72
N ASN A 377 8.39 19.38 54.01
CA ASN A 377 6.93 19.32 53.86
C ASN A 377 6.24 20.06 55.00
N ILE A 378 5.38 21.04 54.69
CA ILE A 378 4.57 21.76 55.69
C ILE A 378 3.21 21.07 55.82
N ALA A 379 2.63 21.02 57.01
CA ALA A 379 1.25 20.56 57.19
C ALA A 379 0.41 21.41 58.16
N PHE A 380 -0.88 21.54 57.85
CA PHE A 380 -1.87 22.27 58.64
C PHE A 380 -2.68 21.29 59.52
N THR A 381 -2.06 20.84 60.61
CA THR A 381 -2.49 19.61 61.32
C THR A 381 -3.56 19.80 62.39
N SER A 382 -3.95 21.04 62.75
CA SER A 382 -5.13 21.24 63.62
C SER A 382 -5.69 22.66 63.61
N GLY A 383 -7.02 22.79 63.57
CA GLY A 383 -7.74 24.05 63.76
C GLY A 383 -7.72 24.98 62.55
N TYR A 384 -8.07 26.25 62.76
CA TYR A 384 -7.93 27.29 61.73
C TYR A 384 -6.45 27.62 61.55
N CYS A 385 -5.93 27.42 60.35
CA CYS A 385 -4.53 27.68 60.00
C CYS A 385 -4.49 28.63 58.80
N ALA A 386 -3.70 29.70 58.89
CA ALA A 386 -3.48 30.58 57.76
C ALA A 386 -2.04 31.08 57.66
N ILE A 387 -1.60 31.42 56.44
CA ILE A 387 -0.32 32.09 56.18
C ILE A 387 -0.58 33.38 55.41
N ASP A 388 -0.32 34.50 56.05
CA ASP A 388 -0.41 35.85 55.49
C ASP A 388 1.01 36.29 55.08
N GLY A 389 1.50 35.75 53.95
CA GLY A 389 2.90 35.80 53.52
C GLY A 389 3.17 35.04 52.21
N THR A 390 4.43 34.97 51.76
CA THR A 390 4.84 34.06 50.68
C THR A 390 5.34 32.72 51.25
N ILE A 391 4.95 31.59 50.67
CA ILE A 391 5.40 30.26 51.10
C ILE A 391 6.46 29.72 50.12
N ILE A 392 7.56 29.19 50.62
CA ILE A 392 8.56 28.45 49.84
C ILE A 392 8.88 27.14 50.58
N ALA A 393 8.41 26.00 50.08
CA ALA A 393 8.49 24.71 50.79
C ALA A 393 8.77 23.53 49.84
N ASN A 394 9.03 22.33 50.37
CA ASN A 394 9.01 21.12 49.54
C ASN A 394 7.58 20.85 49.09
N GLY A 395 6.67 20.60 50.03
CA GLY A 395 5.24 20.38 49.79
C GLY A 395 4.36 21.00 50.87
N LEU A 396 3.03 20.89 50.72
CA LEU A 396 2.04 21.36 51.69
C LEU A 396 0.87 20.37 51.82
N ASP A 397 0.54 19.95 53.03
CA ASP A 397 -0.55 19.02 53.35
C ASP A 397 -1.58 19.62 54.32
N ALA A 398 -2.87 19.55 53.99
CA ALA A 398 -3.97 19.96 54.89
C ALA A 398 -4.87 18.79 55.35
N SER A 399 -4.58 17.54 54.91
CA SER A 399 -5.41 16.35 55.15
C SER A 399 -5.68 16.07 56.63
N ASN A 400 -4.72 16.39 57.49
CA ASN A 400 -4.64 15.84 58.84
C ASN A 400 -5.40 16.58 59.95
N GLY A 401 -6.06 17.73 59.69
CA GLY A 401 -6.91 18.30 60.75
C GLY A 401 -7.38 19.76 60.66
N SER A 402 -7.27 20.45 59.53
CA SER A 402 -7.84 21.79 59.38
C SER A 402 -9.20 21.75 58.66
N THR A 403 -10.24 22.31 59.26
CA THR A 403 -11.55 22.49 58.60
C THR A 403 -11.63 23.76 57.75
N ASN A 404 -10.67 24.66 57.93
CA ASN A 404 -10.62 26.01 57.39
C ASN A 404 -9.14 26.42 57.23
N SER A 405 -8.62 26.38 56.01
CA SER A 405 -7.22 26.71 55.69
C SER A 405 -7.15 27.79 54.63
N GLU A 406 -6.33 28.82 54.85
CA GLU A 406 -6.31 30.04 54.03
C GLU A 406 -4.86 30.53 53.79
N ILE A 407 -4.57 31.10 52.61
CA ILE A 407 -3.25 31.69 52.30
C ILE A 407 -3.48 33.06 51.68
N HIS A 408 -2.94 34.11 52.29
CA HIS A 408 -3.20 35.50 51.91
C HIS A 408 -1.94 36.19 51.39
N TRP A 409 -1.98 36.74 50.18
CA TRP A 409 -0.93 37.64 49.72
C TRP A 409 -1.02 39.00 50.43
N VAL A 410 0.05 39.37 51.12
CA VAL A 410 0.19 40.63 51.89
C VAL A 410 1.01 41.72 51.19
N GLY A 411 1.66 41.40 50.06
CA GLY A 411 2.53 42.32 49.33
C GLY A 411 3.88 41.71 48.93
N ARG A 412 4.82 42.57 48.54
CA ARG A 412 6.23 42.18 48.35
C ARG A 412 6.99 42.29 49.67
N PHE A 413 8.14 41.62 49.78
CA PHE A 413 9.03 41.85 50.91
C PHE A 413 9.61 43.28 50.91
N MET A 414 9.84 43.85 52.10
CA MET A 414 10.21 45.25 52.32
C MET A 414 11.37 45.44 53.33
N GLY A 415 12.22 44.42 53.50
CA GLY A 415 13.37 44.45 54.43
C GLY A 415 14.71 44.85 53.80
N ASN A 416 15.62 45.33 54.66
CA ASN A 416 17.03 45.69 54.44
C ASN A 416 17.94 45.00 55.49
N PHE A 417 19.10 44.46 55.10
CA PHE A 417 19.83 43.43 55.88
C PHE A 417 21.17 43.81 56.56
N GLY A 418 21.78 45.01 56.38
CA GLY A 418 23.12 45.27 56.96
C GLY A 418 23.94 46.38 56.29
N ASN A 419 25.28 46.28 56.34
CA ASN A 419 26.22 47.09 55.53
C ASN A 419 27.66 46.51 55.58
N GLU A 420 28.07 45.67 54.61
CA GLU A 420 29.46 45.19 54.44
C GLU A 420 29.89 45.24 52.96
N PRO A 421 31.21 45.30 52.64
CA PRO A 421 31.69 45.25 51.27
C PRO A 421 31.40 43.88 50.65
N ILE A 422 30.63 43.88 49.57
CA ILE A 422 30.42 42.72 48.72
C ILE A 422 31.59 42.67 47.72
N GLU A 423 32.22 41.51 47.53
CA GLU A 423 33.01 41.27 46.31
C GLU A 423 32.00 41.21 45.15
N GLU A 424 31.96 42.23 44.30
CA GLU A 424 31.18 42.15 43.06
C GLU A 424 31.79 41.00 42.23
N THR A 425 30.96 40.05 41.81
CA THR A 425 31.40 38.82 41.13
C THR A 425 30.77 38.70 39.75
N GLY A 426 31.54 38.20 38.80
CA GLY A 426 31.07 37.93 37.45
C GLY A 426 30.11 36.75 37.39
N SER A 427 29.15 36.84 36.47
CA SER A 427 28.31 35.73 36.04
C SER A 427 28.05 35.85 34.52
N PHE A 428 27.90 34.70 33.86
CA PHE A 428 27.59 34.64 32.43
C PHE A 428 26.95 33.30 32.05
N GLN A 429 26.25 33.27 30.91
CA GLN A 429 25.67 32.05 30.36
C GLN A 429 25.67 32.03 28.84
N PHE A 430 25.79 30.84 28.25
CA PHE A 430 25.73 30.60 26.80
C PHE A 430 25.01 29.27 26.51
N ASN A 431 24.67 29.02 25.25
CA ASN A 431 23.94 27.84 24.79
C ASN A 431 24.90 26.92 24.03
N LYS A 432 25.12 25.72 24.56
CA LYS A 432 25.87 24.64 23.92
C LYS A 432 25.05 24.04 22.77
N LYS A 433 25.67 23.92 21.60
CA LYS A 433 25.03 23.42 20.37
C LYS A 433 25.86 22.40 19.62
N ASP A 434 25.20 21.68 18.71
CA ASP A 434 25.84 20.81 17.72
C ASP A 434 26.14 21.54 16.41
N ASN A 435 26.81 20.85 15.48
CA ASN A 435 27.12 21.35 14.13
C ASN A 435 25.88 21.56 13.21
N HIS A 436 24.67 21.31 13.70
CA HIS A 436 23.39 21.56 13.04
C HIS A 436 22.56 22.67 13.73
N GLY A 437 23.03 23.19 14.87
CA GLY A 437 22.37 24.23 15.66
C GLY A 437 21.35 23.72 16.70
N ASN A 438 21.23 22.40 16.87
CA ASN A 438 20.44 21.78 17.94
C ASN A 438 21.10 22.02 19.31
N VAL A 439 20.33 21.93 20.40
CA VAL A 439 20.86 22.06 21.76
C VAL A 439 21.52 20.77 22.24
N VAL A 440 22.67 20.88 22.89
CA VAL A 440 23.45 19.73 23.38
C VAL A 440 23.51 19.75 24.90
N SER A 441 22.95 18.72 25.53
CA SER A 441 22.87 18.54 27.00
C SER A 441 24.01 17.65 27.51
N GLY A 442 24.51 17.91 28.72
CA GLY A 442 25.51 17.08 29.41
C GLY A 442 26.98 17.37 29.03
N ALA A 443 27.26 18.45 28.30
CA ALA A 443 28.62 18.89 28.01
C ALA A 443 29.20 19.60 29.24
N GLU A 444 30.35 19.16 29.72
CA GLU A 444 31.00 19.70 30.94
C GLU A 444 32.01 20.79 30.56
N PHE A 445 31.99 21.89 31.32
CA PHE A 445 32.84 23.07 31.13
C PHE A 445 33.55 23.45 32.42
N SER A 446 34.76 24.02 32.30
CA SER A 446 35.53 24.52 33.43
C SER A 446 36.15 25.88 33.16
N LEU A 447 36.20 26.73 34.20
CA LEU A 447 37.07 27.90 34.26
C LEU A 447 38.35 27.56 35.02
N TYR A 448 39.48 27.63 34.31
CA TYR A 448 40.83 27.40 34.83
C TYR A 448 41.51 28.71 35.22
N GLN A 449 42.28 28.71 36.30
CA GLN A 449 43.19 29.80 36.69
C GLN A 449 44.42 29.19 37.37
N ASP A 450 45.61 29.58 36.92
CA ASP A 450 46.89 28.98 37.32
C ASP A 450 46.90 27.43 37.18
N GLU A 451 46.40 26.94 36.04
CA GLU A 451 46.18 25.52 35.69
C GLU A 451 45.17 24.75 36.58
N GLU A 452 44.67 25.34 37.68
CA GLU A 452 43.63 24.74 38.52
C GLU A 452 42.21 25.09 38.06
N VAL A 453 41.30 24.10 38.08
CA VAL A 453 39.85 24.34 37.93
C VAL A 453 39.33 25.12 39.14
N LYS A 454 38.71 26.29 38.90
CA LYS A 454 38.08 27.11 39.96
C LYS A 454 36.56 27.02 39.95
N TYR A 455 35.96 26.89 38.76
CA TYR A 455 34.51 26.77 38.57
C TYR A 455 34.21 25.71 37.51
N THR A 456 33.07 25.03 37.64
CA THR A 456 32.58 24.02 36.68
C THR A 456 31.11 24.25 36.36
N ALA A 457 30.72 24.03 35.11
CA ALA A 457 29.34 24.06 34.65
C ALA A 457 29.05 22.83 33.78
N THR A 458 27.78 22.55 33.52
CA THR A 458 27.35 21.47 32.62
C THR A 458 26.13 21.94 31.84
N SER A 459 26.09 21.67 30.53
CA SER A 459 24.95 22.10 29.71
C SER A 459 23.67 21.37 30.14
N THR A 460 22.61 22.14 30.39
CA THR A 460 21.31 21.62 30.82
C THR A 460 20.56 20.91 29.68
N GLY A 461 19.39 20.34 29.98
CA GLY A 461 18.49 19.77 28.97
C GLY A 461 17.98 20.78 27.92
N THR A 462 18.21 22.08 28.10
CA THR A 462 17.97 23.13 27.09
C THR A 462 19.26 23.67 26.47
N GLY A 463 20.41 23.02 26.71
CA GLY A 463 21.74 23.40 26.22
C GLY A 463 22.42 24.53 27.00
N VAL A 464 21.79 25.12 28.01
CA VAL A 464 22.34 26.30 28.71
C VAL A 464 23.51 25.90 29.61
N VAL A 465 24.64 26.61 29.51
CA VAL A 465 25.82 26.53 30.37
C VAL A 465 25.94 27.85 31.12
N SER A 466 25.94 27.83 32.45
CA SER A 466 25.95 29.04 33.28
C SER A 466 27.05 28.99 34.35
N PHE A 467 27.72 30.13 34.56
CA PHE A 467 28.70 30.35 35.62
C PHE A 467 28.30 31.58 36.45
N SER A 468 28.43 31.52 37.77
CA SER A 468 28.16 32.63 38.70
C SER A 468 29.12 32.61 39.89
N GLY A 469 29.19 33.72 40.63
CA GLY A 469 30.11 33.86 41.77
C GLY A 469 31.59 33.89 41.35
N ILE A 470 31.90 34.29 40.12
CA ILE A 470 33.27 34.35 39.60
C ILE A 470 33.98 35.56 40.21
N LYS A 471 35.09 35.34 40.92
CA LYS A 471 35.88 36.44 41.53
C LYS A 471 36.60 37.28 40.47
N GLU A 472 37.02 38.48 40.85
CA GLU A 472 37.94 39.30 40.05
C GLU A 472 39.18 38.48 39.66
N GLY A 473 39.52 38.46 38.37
CA GLY A 473 40.64 37.71 37.84
C GLY A 473 40.52 37.34 36.36
N ASN A 474 41.57 36.68 35.86
CA ASN A 474 41.58 36.09 34.53
C ASN A 474 41.43 34.57 34.65
N TYR A 475 40.66 33.98 33.73
CA TYR A 475 40.36 32.56 33.66
C TYR A 475 40.46 32.09 32.21
N ILE A 476 40.57 30.77 32.00
CA ILE A 476 40.42 30.12 30.69
C ILE A 476 39.21 29.20 30.75
N LEU A 477 38.20 29.48 29.93
CA LEU A 477 37.03 28.63 29.71
C LEU A 477 37.36 27.55 28.67
N LYS A 478 37.08 26.30 29.02
CA LYS A 478 37.23 25.13 28.14
C LYS A 478 36.04 24.20 28.29
N GLU A 479 35.66 23.52 27.21
CA GLU A 479 34.92 22.26 27.35
C GLU A 479 35.87 21.19 27.86
N THR A 480 35.48 20.48 28.91
CA THR A 480 36.30 19.45 29.56
C THR A 480 35.82 18.04 29.28
N LYS A 481 34.55 17.87 28.86
CA LYS A 481 34.00 16.61 28.36
C LYS A 481 32.74 16.85 27.52
N ALA A 482 32.76 16.35 26.28
CA ALA A 482 31.57 16.25 25.44
C ALA A 482 30.66 15.08 25.88
N PRO A 483 29.35 15.13 25.56
CA PRO A 483 28.45 13.98 25.76
C PRO A 483 28.75 12.82 24.80
N ASP A 484 28.19 11.66 25.10
CA ASP A 484 28.23 10.52 24.18
C ASP A 484 27.60 10.88 22.83
N GLY A 485 28.18 10.34 21.75
CA GLY A 485 27.82 10.67 20.38
C GLY A 485 28.52 11.90 19.79
N TYR A 486 29.14 12.75 20.60
CA TYR A 486 29.79 14.00 20.15
C TYR A 486 31.32 13.94 20.16
N GLU A 487 31.93 14.84 19.40
CA GLU A 487 33.32 15.26 19.52
C GLU A 487 33.41 16.47 20.48
N ILE A 488 34.54 16.64 21.16
CA ILE A 488 34.77 17.74 22.10
C ILE A 488 35.35 18.96 21.37
N SER A 489 34.79 20.15 21.62
CA SER A 489 35.42 21.41 21.21
C SER A 489 36.81 21.54 21.84
N THR A 490 37.79 21.96 21.04
CA THR A 490 39.18 22.18 21.48
C THR A 490 39.49 23.66 21.72
N ASP A 491 38.46 24.49 21.70
CA ASP A 491 38.56 25.95 21.75
C ASP A 491 38.77 26.41 23.19
N GLU A 492 39.55 27.48 23.37
CA GLU A 492 39.88 28.03 24.68
C GLU A 492 39.63 29.54 24.69
N ILE A 493 38.75 30.00 25.58
CA ILE A 493 38.37 31.41 25.69
C ILE A 493 38.95 32.01 26.97
N ILE A 494 39.63 33.15 26.85
CA ILE A 494 40.04 33.93 28.02
C ILE A 494 38.80 34.65 28.55
N VAL A 495 38.50 34.46 29.83
CA VAL A 495 37.41 35.13 30.55
C VAL A 495 38.02 36.03 31.61
N THR A 496 37.84 37.34 31.46
CA THR A 496 38.30 38.33 32.43
C THR A 496 37.11 38.90 33.20
N VAL A 497 37.17 38.83 34.53
CA VAL A 497 36.22 39.43 35.45
C VAL A 497 36.90 40.59 36.16
N ASP A 498 36.34 41.80 36.06
CA ASP A 498 36.87 42.98 36.73
C ASP A 498 36.33 43.18 38.17
N LYS A 499 36.91 44.15 38.88
CA LYS A 499 36.53 44.57 40.24
C LYS A 499 35.08 45.04 40.42
N ASP A 500 34.35 45.29 39.33
CA ASP A 500 32.94 45.70 39.33
C ASP A 500 32.01 44.55 38.87
N GLY A 501 32.55 43.33 38.76
CA GLY A 501 31.84 42.13 38.34
C GLY A 501 31.61 42.02 36.83
N ILE A 502 32.21 42.88 36.01
CA ILE A 502 32.01 42.86 34.56
C ILE A 502 32.82 41.73 33.95
N VAL A 503 32.14 40.83 33.22
CA VAL A 503 32.75 39.73 32.47
C VAL A 503 33.03 40.17 31.03
N THR A 504 34.22 39.86 30.54
CA THR A 504 34.66 40.05 29.14
C THR A 504 35.28 38.76 28.61
N PHE A 505 35.17 38.55 27.29
CA PHE A 505 35.62 37.34 26.59
C PHE A 505 36.65 37.70 25.53
N ASN A 506 37.70 36.90 25.37
CA ASN A 506 38.73 37.14 24.38
C ASN A 506 39.20 35.83 23.73
N LEU A 507 39.25 35.83 22.40
CA LEU A 507 39.73 34.73 21.55
C LEU A 507 40.89 35.24 20.69
N ASP A 508 42.04 34.56 20.73
CA ASP A 508 43.26 34.89 19.98
C ASP A 508 43.76 36.37 20.06
N GLY A 509 43.23 37.16 20.98
CA GLY A 509 43.54 38.58 21.17
C GLY A 509 42.39 39.55 20.87
N GLU A 510 41.31 39.12 20.22
CA GLU A 510 40.13 39.97 19.90
C GLU A 510 38.99 39.77 20.92
N GLU A 511 38.19 40.82 21.17
CA GLU A 511 37.12 40.84 22.17
C GLU A 511 35.81 40.28 21.58
N GLU A 512 35.33 39.17 22.13
CA GLU A 512 34.17 38.42 21.67
C GLU A 512 32.90 38.80 22.46
N ALA A 513 31.73 38.84 21.82
CA ALA A 513 30.49 39.06 22.56
C ALA A 513 29.99 37.75 23.20
N LEU A 514 29.20 37.87 24.27
CA LEU A 514 28.57 36.71 24.94
C LEU A 514 27.71 35.85 23.99
N THR A 515 27.19 36.45 22.92
CA THR A 515 26.44 35.77 21.85
C THR A 515 27.30 34.83 21.00
N ASP A 516 28.61 35.04 20.98
CA ASP A 516 29.47 34.45 19.96
C ASP A 516 30.09 33.14 20.50
N LEU A 517 30.16 33.00 21.83
CA LEU A 517 30.38 31.73 22.55
C LEU A 517 29.45 30.59 22.09
N ASN A 518 28.23 30.91 21.66
CA ASN A 518 27.27 29.93 21.13
C ASN A 518 27.72 29.32 19.78
N GLY A 519 28.56 30.03 19.02
CA GLY A 519 29.12 29.60 17.74
C GLY A 519 30.57 29.11 17.83
N ILE A 520 31.29 29.50 18.90
CA ILE A 520 32.64 29.00 19.21
C ILE A 520 32.55 27.58 19.80
N PHE A 521 31.81 27.40 20.89
CA PHE A 521 31.71 26.09 21.57
C PHE A 521 30.69 25.17 20.90
N VAL A 522 30.92 24.79 19.65
CA VAL A 522 30.09 23.84 18.89
C VAL A 522 30.68 22.43 18.96
N ASN A 523 29.86 21.42 19.24
CA ASN A 523 30.28 20.02 19.12
C ASN A 523 29.88 19.44 17.77
N ASN A 524 30.83 18.85 17.05
CA ASN A 524 30.47 17.99 15.92
C ASN A 524 29.82 16.71 16.45
N ILE A 525 28.78 16.23 15.77
CA ILE A 525 28.36 14.84 15.89
C ILE A 525 29.52 13.96 15.38
N SER A 526 29.92 12.96 16.18
CA SER A 526 31.00 12.04 15.80
C SER A 526 30.72 11.34 14.47
N LYS A 527 31.77 11.00 13.73
CA LYS A 527 31.67 10.25 12.46
C LYS A 527 32.18 8.82 12.58
N THR A 528 31.64 7.94 11.74
CA THR A 528 32.01 6.51 11.67
C THR A 528 31.94 5.99 10.23
N GLU A 529 32.39 4.75 10.04
CA GLU A 529 32.18 3.95 8.83
C GLU A 529 31.33 2.71 9.15
N PHE A 530 30.57 2.21 8.17
CA PHE A 530 29.86 0.94 8.31
C PHE A 530 29.72 0.23 6.95
N SER A 531 29.51 -1.09 6.99
CA SER A 531 29.34 -1.90 5.79
C SER A 531 28.44 -3.12 6.03
N PHE A 532 27.76 -3.58 4.99
CA PHE A 532 26.91 -4.77 5.02
C PHE A 532 26.95 -5.53 3.68
N SER A 533 26.52 -6.78 3.68
CA SER A 533 26.47 -7.63 2.48
C SER A 533 25.09 -7.57 1.82
N LYS A 534 25.02 -7.07 0.58
CA LYS A 534 23.85 -7.23 -0.29
C LYS A 534 23.86 -8.64 -0.89
N VAL A 535 22.90 -9.49 -0.51
CA VAL A 535 22.84 -10.89 -1.00
C VAL A 535 21.49 -11.25 -1.64
N VAL A 536 21.47 -12.39 -2.33
CA VAL A 536 20.26 -13.11 -2.77
C VAL A 536 19.67 -13.88 -1.60
N SER A 537 18.38 -13.67 -1.32
CA SER A 537 17.70 -14.17 -0.11
C SER A 537 17.89 -15.68 0.12
N GLY A 538 18.24 -16.04 1.36
CA GLY A 538 18.53 -17.42 1.76
C GLY A 538 19.88 -17.96 1.27
N THR A 539 20.80 -17.11 0.80
CA THR A 539 22.14 -17.51 0.35
C THR A 539 23.21 -16.46 0.66
N ASP A 540 24.47 -16.88 0.76
CA ASP A 540 25.63 -15.98 0.86
C ASP A 540 26.03 -15.35 -0.50
N THR A 541 25.17 -15.41 -1.53
CA THR A 541 25.51 -14.95 -2.89
C THR A 541 25.34 -13.44 -3.00
N GLY A 542 26.46 -12.71 -3.05
CA GLY A 542 26.46 -11.26 -3.24
C GLY A 542 25.75 -10.80 -4.53
N ILE A 543 25.03 -9.67 -4.47
CA ILE A 543 24.46 -8.98 -5.63
C ILE A 543 25.31 -7.72 -5.89
N PRO A 544 26.12 -7.66 -6.96
CA PRO A 544 26.94 -6.50 -7.28
C PRO A 544 26.15 -5.41 -8.04
N GLY A 545 26.62 -4.16 -7.96
CA GLY A 545 26.09 -3.04 -8.74
C GLY A 545 24.77 -2.44 -8.24
N VAL A 546 24.38 -2.71 -7.00
CA VAL A 546 23.14 -2.19 -6.40
C VAL A 546 23.42 -0.86 -5.70
N GLU A 547 22.72 0.20 -6.09
CA GLU A 547 22.85 1.53 -5.47
C GLU A 547 21.99 1.66 -4.21
N PHE A 548 22.61 2.14 -3.13
CA PHE A 548 21.97 2.46 -1.85
C PHE A 548 22.16 3.94 -1.53
N LYS A 549 21.08 4.60 -1.13
CA LYS A 549 21.06 6.00 -0.68
C LYS A 549 20.78 6.08 0.80
N LEU A 550 21.56 6.87 1.51
CA LEU A 550 21.35 7.22 2.91
C LEU A 550 20.74 8.62 2.97
N MET A 551 19.57 8.74 3.61
CA MET A 551 18.76 9.95 3.65
C MET A 551 18.57 10.44 5.09
N GLN A 552 18.64 11.75 5.31
CA GLN A 552 18.31 12.43 6.56
C GLN A 552 17.41 13.63 6.24
N ASP A 553 16.28 13.78 6.91
CA ASP A 553 15.31 14.87 6.66
C ASP A 553 14.92 15.08 5.18
N ASN A 554 14.79 13.98 4.44
CA ASN A 554 14.55 13.90 2.98
C ASN A 554 15.70 14.42 2.09
N LYS A 555 16.87 14.72 2.65
CA LYS A 555 18.10 15.07 1.94
C LYS A 555 19.01 13.83 1.82
N GLU A 556 19.58 13.61 0.63
CA GLU A 556 20.64 12.61 0.43
C GLU A 556 21.92 13.06 1.14
N VAL A 557 22.43 12.24 2.08
CA VAL A 557 23.68 12.52 2.81
C VAL A 557 24.86 11.71 2.29
N ALA A 558 24.61 10.49 1.81
CA ALA A 558 25.61 9.62 1.20
C ALA A 558 24.94 8.61 0.24
N THR A 559 25.70 8.13 -0.74
CA THR A 559 25.29 7.05 -1.66
C THR A 559 26.45 6.07 -1.82
N ALA A 560 26.14 4.77 -1.81
CA ALA A 560 27.09 3.67 -1.95
C ALA A 560 26.59 2.65 -2.98
N VAL A 561 27.48 1.86 -3.57
CA VAL A 561 27.13 0.81 -4.54
C VAL A 561 27.79 -0.50 -4.13
N SER A 562 27.06 -1.62 -4.21
CA SER A 562 27.61 -2.94 -3.86
C SER A 562 28.72 -3.37 -4.83
N ASN A 563 29.85 -3.81 -4.28
CA ASN A 563 31.01 -4.27 -5.06
C ASN A 563 30.81 -5.68 -5.65
N GLU A 564 31.82 -6.24 -6.32
CA GLU A 564 31.76 -7.57 -6.95
C GLU A 564 31.36 -8.71 -6.00
N ASN A 565 31.60 -8.56 -4.69
CA ASN A 565 31.22 -9.54 -3.65
C ASN A 565 29.88 -9.20 -2.97
N GLY A 566 29.17 -8.16 -3.44
CA GLY A 566 27.93 -7.67 -2.84
C GLY A 566 28.12 -6.74 -1.63
N VAL A 567 29.36 -6.43 -1.20
CA VAL A 567 29.56 -5.57 -0.02
C VAL A 567 29.30 -4.11 -0.36
N VAL A 568 28.47 -3.46 0.46
CA VAL A 568 28.17 -2.02 0.45
C VAL A 568 28.88 -1.38 1.64
N SER A 569 29.56 -0.25 1.44
CA SER A 569 30.25 0.49 2.51
C SER A 569 29.90 1.97 2.47
N PHE A 570 29.72 2.58 3.63
CA PHE A 570 29.54 4.01 3.84
C PHE A 570 30.64 4.53 4.77
N GLU A 571 31.27 5.65 4.40
CA GLU A 571 32.38 6.27 5.13
C GLU A 571 31.99 7.69 5.62
N ASN A 572 32.59 8.14 6.73
CA ASN A 572 32.43 9.50 7.27
C ASN A 572 30.98 9.89 7.63
N ILE A 573 30.13 8.91 7.96
CA ILE A 573 28.73 9.11 8.33
C ILE A 573 28.63 9.58 9.78
N GLU A 574 27.86 10.63 10.04
CA GLU A 574 27.60 11.12 11.40
C GLU A 574 26.69 10.15 12.16
N LEU A 575 26.83 10.05 13.48
CA LEU A 575 25.97 9.19 14.29
C LEU A 575 24.53 9.72 14.31
N GLY A 576 23.54 8.83 14.16
CA GLY A 576 22.14 9.23 14.10
C GLY A 576 21.25 8.25 13.34
N THR A 577 19.99 8.66 13.17
CA THR A 577 18.96 7.88 12.47
C THR A 577 18.77 8.39 11.05
N TYR A 578 18.78 7.46 10.09
CA TYR A 578 18.66 7.72 8.66
C TYR A 578 17.61 6.79 8.02
N THR A 579 17.14 7.14 6.83
CA THR A 579 16.44 6.20 5.94
C THR A 579 17.41 5.68 4.89
N LEU A 580 17.61 4.36 4.86
CA LEU A 580 18.35 3.64 3.82
C LEU A 580 17.37 3.22 2.72
N ILE A 581 17.66 3.59 1.47
CA ILE A 581 16.84 3.30 0.29
C ILE A 581 17.66 2.52 -0.72
N GLU A 582 17.14 1.39 -1.21
CA GLU A 582 17.72 0.62 -2.31
C GLU A 582 17.16 1.09 -3.67
N THR A 583 17.99 1.09 -4.71
CA THR A 583 17.52 1.08 -6.10
C THR A 583 17.30 -0.37 -6.56
N THR A 584 16.04 -0.81 -6.62
CA THR A 584 15.64 -2.21 -6.87
C THR A 584 16.44 -2.90 -8.00
N PRO A 585 17.25 -3.93 -7.69
CA PRO A 585 18.09 -4.57 -8.69
C PRO A 585 17.30 -5.39 -9.70
N THR A 586 17.74 -5.35 -10.97
CA THR A 586 17.03 -6.02 -12.08
C THR A 586 16.97 -7.53 -11.86
N GLY A 587 15.75 -8.10 -11.92
CA GLY A 587 15.50 -9.53 -11.68
C GLY A 587 15.29 -9.90 -10.21
N TYR A 588 15.10 -8.92 -9.32
CA TYR A 588 14.76 -9.10 -7.91
C TYR A 588 13.50 -8.31 -7.55
N LYS A 589 12.86 -8.69 -6.44
CA LYS A 589 11.80 -7.88 -5.83
C LYS A 589 12.40 -6.65 -5.15
N GLU A 590 11.61 -5.59 -5.08
CA GLU A 590 11.87 -4.38 -4.29
C GLU A 590 11.93 -4.70 -2.79
N ALA A 591 12.82 -4.01 -2.06
CA ALA A 591 13.02 -4.19 -0.63
C ALA A 591 13.29 -2.85 0.07
N GLY A 592 12.94 -2.76 1.36
CA GLY A 592 13.00 -1.52 2.13
C GLY A 592 11.83 -0.57 1.80
N PRO A 593 11.98 0.75 2.02
CA PRO A 593 13.12 1.40 2.67
C PRO A 593 13.25 0.99 4.14
N TRP A 594 14.43 1.19 4.73
CA TRP A 594 14.70 0.85 6.14
C TRP A 594 15.08 2.07 6.96
N THR A 595 14.65 2.12 8.22
CA THR A 595 15.21 3.05 9.20
C THR A 595 16.50 2.42 9.76
N VAL A 596 17.64 3.06 9.52
CA VAL A 596 18.93 2.64 10.07
C VAL A 596 19.36 3.59 11.19
N ASN A 597 19.86 3.05 12.30
CA ASN A 597 20.47 3.82 13.38
C ASN A 597 21.98 3.54 13.41
N VAL A 598 22.81 4.59 13.31
CA VAL A 598 24.27 4.53 13.25
C VAL A 598 24.83 5.03 14.58
N THR A 599 25.51 4.16 15.33
CA THR A 599 26.10 4.44 16.66
C THR A 599 27.60 4.12 16.69
N LYS A 600 28.29 4.32 17.82
CA LYS A 600 29.72 3.96 17.97
C LYS A 600 29.94 2.44 18.03
N GLU A 601 28.89 1.69 18.33
CA GLU A 601 28.88 0.24 18.50
C GLU A 601 28.53 -0.52 17.21
N GLY A 602 27.92 0.17 16.24
CA GLY A 602 27.58 -0.39 14.92
C GLY A 602 26.40 0.33 14.26
N THR A 603 25.83 -0.31 13.24
CA THR A 603 24.61 0.14 12.57
C THR A 603 23.50 -0.88 12.79
N PHE A 604 22.25 -0.44 12.96
CA PHE A 604 21.12 -1.27 13.36
C PHE A 604 19.86 -0.98 12.54
N ILE A 605 19.06 -2.02 12.27
CA ILE A 605 17.67 -1.96 11.76
C ILE A 605 16.83 -2.77 12.75
N ASP A 606 15.71 -2.22 13.22
CA ASP A 606 14.78 -2.89 14.15
C ASP A 606 15.51 -3.59 15.33
N GLU A 607 16.33 -2.81 16.03
CA GLU A 607 17.23 -3.21 17.15
C GLU A 607 18.31 -4.27 16.79
N SER A 608 18.27 -4.83 15.59
CA SER A 608 19.18 -5.86 15.09
C SER A 608 20.34 -5.24 14.33
N LYS A 609 21.57 -5.74 14.54
CA LYS A 609 22.75 -5.20 13.86
C LYS A 609 22.68 -5.47 12.35
N LEU A 610 22.88 -4.41 11.55
CA LEU A 610 22.91 -4.46 10.09
C LEU A 610 24.21 -5.11 9.61
N GLU A 611 24.13 -6.37 9.20
CA GLU A 611 25.24 -7.11 8.58
C GLU A 611 24.91 -7.59 7.16
N ILE A 612 23.62 -7.78 6.84
CA ILE A 612 23.13 -8.31 5.55
C ILE A 612 21.85 -7.58 5.12
N ILE A 613 21.68 -7.34 3.81
CA ILE A 613 20.38 -7.01 3.18
C ILE A 613 20.09 -8.04 2.09
N GLU A 614 18.95 -8.74 2.19
CA GLU A 614 18.51 -9.76 1.24
C GLU A 614 17.47 -9.22 0.24
N ASN A 615 17.51 -9.68 -1.02
CA ASN A 615 16.35 -9.58 -1.93
C ASN A 615 15.96 -10.94 -2.47
N GLU A 616 14.65 -11.18 -2.58
CA GLU A 616 14.11 -12.35 -3.24
C GLU A 616 14.30 -12.23 -4.76
N LYS A 617 14.93 -13.23 -5.37
CA LYS A 617 15.12 -13.30 -6.83
C LYS A 617 13.81 -13.62 -7.52
N ILE A 618 13.47 -12.87 -8.57
CA ILE A 618 12.32 -13.17 -9.41
C ILE A 618 12.66 -14.40 -10.25
N ILE A 619 12.14 -15.55 -9.82
CA ILE A 619 12.14 -16.79 -10.58
C ILE A 619 10.86 -16.80 -11.42
N GLU A 620 10.96 -16.51 -12.71
CA GLU A 620 9.85 -16.77 -13.64
C GLU A 620 9.55 -18.28 -13.65
N LYS A 621 8.44 -18.68 -13.03
CA LYS A 621 7.95 -20.04 -13.10
C LYS A 621 7.17 -20.22 -14.38
N THR A 622 7.62 -21.14 -15.23
CA THR A 622 6.96 -21.43 -16.51
C THR A 622 6.11 -22.69 -16.45
N GLY A 623 4.91 -22.63 -17.00
CA GLY A 623 4.05 -23.78 -17.22
C GLY A 623 4.63 -24.76 -18.23
N SER A 624 4.21 -26.01 -18.12
CA SER A 624 4.49 -27.10 -19.07
C SER A 624 3.38 -28.14 -19.00
N PHE A 625 2.95 -28.69 -20.14
CA PHE A 625 1.92 -29.73 -20.20
C PHE A 625 2.08 -30.61 -21.45
N GLN A 626 1.38 -31.76 -21.46
CA GLN A 626 1.44 -32.71 -22.58
C GLN A 626 0.18 -33.58 -22.68
N PHE A 627 -0.16 -34.02 -23.89
CA PHE A 627 -1.30 -34.91 -24.15
C PHE A 627 -1.05 -35.78 -25.40
N ASN A 628 -1.71 -36.93 -25.52
CA ASN A 628 -1.58 -37.80 -26.69
C ASN A 628 -2.62 -37.46 -27.77
N LYS A 629 -2.13 -37.13 -28.96
CA LYS A 629 -2.91 -36.90 -30.18
C LYS A 629 -3.30 -38.22 -30.81
N ASN A 630 -4.61 -38.48 -30.88
CA ASN A 630 -5.17 -39.73 -31.40
C ASN A 630 -6.17 -39.50 -32.55
N ASP A 631 -6.40 -40.55 -33.33
CA ASP A 631 -7.50 -40.61 -34.31
C ASP A 631 -8.81 -41.09 -33.66
N ASN A 632 -9.91 -41.01 -34.43
CA ASN A 632 -11.23 -41.49 -34.03
C ASN A 632 -11.35 -43.04 -33.89
N TYR A 633 -10.23 -43.76 -33.95
CA TYR A 633 -10.08 -45.20 -33.70
C TYR A 633 -9.07 -45.51 -32.56
N ARG A 634 -8.54 -44.48 -31.87
CA ARG A 634 -7.50 -44.56 -30.82
C ARG A 634 -6.10 -45.00 -31.30
N ASN A 635 -5.77 -44.75 -32.57
CA ASN A 635 -4.39 -44.83 -33.05
C ASN A 635 -3.69 -43.49 -32.81
N PRO A 636 -2.41 -43.46 -32.40
CA PRO A 636 -1.62 -42.24 -32.35
C PRO A 636 -1.50 -41.57 -33.73
N VAL A 637 -1.50 -40.23 -33.74
CA VAL A 637 -1.41 -39.41 -34.96
C VAL A 637 -0.14 -38.57 -34.91
N ASN A 638 0.78 -38.85 -35.83
CA ASN A 638 2.07 -38.16 -35.99
C ASN A 638 1.95 -36.98 -36.97
N GLY A 639 2.58 -35.85 -36.65
CA GLY A 639 2.61 -34.69 -37.54
C GLY A 639 1.38 -33.79 -37.50
N ALA A 640 0.61 -33.82 -36.41
CA ALA A 640 -0.39 -32.79 -36.13
C ALA A 640 0.27 -31.58 -35.46
N GLU A 641 0.07 -30.40 -36.02
CA GLU A 641 0.65 -29.15 -35.54
C GLU A 641 -0.31 -28.46 -34.58
N PHE A 642 0.23 -27.92 -33.49
CA PHE A 642 -0.50 -27.20 -32.45
C PHE A 642 0.17 -25.86 -32.15
N ALA A 643 -0.64 -24.88 -31.77
CA ALA A 643 -0.15 -23.60 -31.28
C ALA A 643 -0.93 -23.10 -30.06
N LEU A 644 -0.22 -22.40 -29.18
CA LEU A 644 -0.78 -21.55 -28.14
C LEU A 644 -0.82 -20.11 -28.64
N TYR A 645 -2.03 -19.58 -28.77
CA TYR A 645 -2.30 -18.21 -29.18
C TYR A 645 -2.50 -17.28 -27.97
N GLN A 646 -2.10 -16.02 -28.09
CA GLN A 646 -2.46 -14.94 -27.15
C GLN A 646 -2.54 -13.64 -27.96
N ASP A 647 -3.63 -12.90 -27.80
CA ASP A 647 -3.96 -11.71 -28.59
C ASP A 647 -3.89 -11.97 -30.12
N GLU A 648 -4.45 -13.11 -30.54
CA GLU A 648 -4.42 -13.67 -31.91
C GLU A 648 -3.02 -14.02 -32.48
N GLU A 649 -1.93 -13.72 -31.77
CA GLU A 649 -0.57 -14.13 -32.16
C GLU A 649 -0.19 -15.52 -31.62
N VAL A 650 0.52 -16.31 -32.43
CA VAL A 650 1.18 -17.55 -32.00
C VAL A 650 2.33 -17.22 -31.06
N LYS A 651 2.32 -17.74 -29.82
CA LYS A 651 3.42 -17.58 -28.84
C LYS A 651 4.27 -18.84 -28.69
N TYR A 652 3.67 -20.03 -28.80
CA TYR A 652 4.35 -21.32 -28.71
C TYR A 652 3.75 -22.31 -29.72
N THR A 653 4.55 -23.27 -30.18
CA THR A 653 4.14 -24.32 -31.14
C THR A 653 4.64 -25.69 -30.73
N ALA A 654 3.87 -26.74 -31.00
CA ALA A 654 4.26 -28.13 -30.82
C ALA A 654 3.79 -28.98 -32.02
N ILE A 655 4.41 -30.13 -32.24
CA ILE A 655 4.02 -31.09 -33.29
C ILE A 655 3.97 -32.48 -32.65
N SER A 656 2.93 -33.27 -32.93
CA SER A 656 2.77 -34.61 -32.36
C SER A 656 3.82 -35.60 -32.89
N THR A 657 4.41 -36.40 -32.00
CA THR A 657 5.43 -37.42 -32.33
C THR A 657 4.85 -38.65 -33.04
N ASP A 658 5.71 -39.62 -33.35
CA ASP A 658 5.32 -40.97 -33.79
C ASP A 658 4.46 -41.73 -32.76
N THR A 659 4.65 -41.46 -31.47
CA THR A 659 3.77 -41.92 -30.38
C THR A 659 2.54 -41.02 -30.17
N GLY A 660 2.33 -40.00 -31.02
CA GLY A 660 1.26 -39.00 -30.91
C GLY A 660 1.45 -37.96 -29.80
N LEU A 661 2.57 -37.95 -29.07
CA LEU A 661 2.76 -37.05 -27.93
C LEU A 661 2.91 -35.60 -28.39
N VAL A 662 2.09 -34.70 -27.85
CA VAL A 662 2.24 -33.25 -27.97
C VAL A 662 2.72 -32.71 -26.64
N SER A 663 3.76 -31.88 -26.63
CA SER A 663 4.34 -31.29 -25.40
C SER A 663 4.61 -29.80 -25.58
N PHE A 664 4.20 -29.00 -24.60
CA PHE A 664 4.58 -27.59 -24.48
C PHE A 664 5.34 -27.37 -23.17
N SER A 665 6.38 -26.55 -23.20
CA SER A 665 7.18 -26.19 -22.03
C SER A 665 7.75 -24.77 -22.14
N GLY A 666 8.22 -24.22 -21.01
CA GLY A 666 8.72 -22.84 -20.97
C GLY A 666 7.64 -21.76 -21.15
N ILE A 667 6.36 -22.12 -20.95
CA ILE A 667 5.23 -21.20 -21.13
C ILE A 667 5.23 -20.18 -19.98
N LYS A 668 5.40 -18.89 -20.27
CA LYS A 668 5.27 -17.81 -19.28
C LYS A 668 3.84 -17.75 -18.68
N GLU A 669 3.70 -17.10 -17.52
CA GLU A 669 2.39 -16.82 -16.91
C GLU A 669 1.45 -16.08 -17.88
N GLY A 670 0.17 -16.44 -17.85
CA GLY A 670 -0.88 -15.82 -18.66
C GLY A 670 -1.92 -16.82 -19.18
N THR A 671 -2.95 -16.27 -19.84
CA THR A 671 -3.96 -17.06 -20.55
C THR A 671 -3.67 -17.11 -22.04
N TYR A 672 -3.84 -18.28 -22.61
CA TYR A 672 -3.61 -18.62 -24.01
C TYR A 672 -4.81 -19.40 -24.58
N THR A 673 -4.87 -19.57 -25.89
CA THR A 673 -5.80 -20.48 -26.57
C THR A 673 -5.00 -21.54 -27.33
N LEU A 674 -5.11 -22.80 -26.90
CA LEU A 674 -4.62 -23.96 -27.65
C LEU A 674 -5.54 -24.23 -28.84
N LYS A 675 -4.94 -24.47 -30.00
CA LYS A 675 -5.61 -24.90 -31.24
C LYS A 675 -4.74 -25.91 -31.98
N GLU A 676 -5.37 -26.85 -32.69
CA GLU A 676 -4.70 -27.62 -33.73
C GLU A 676 -4.63 -26.75 -34.99
N THR A 677 -3.43 -26.42 -35.47
CA THR A 677 -3.21 -25.51 -36.60
C THR A 677 -3.18 -26.23 -37.93
N SER A 678 -2.77 -27.50 -37.93
CA SER A 678 -2.70 -28.35 -39.12
C SER A 678 -2.82 -29.81 -38.73
N ALA A 679 -3.68 -30.57 -39.42
CA ALA A 679 -3.72 -32.02 -39.30
C ALA A 679 -2.83 -32.67 -40.36
N PRO A 680 -2.24 -33.84 -40.06
CA PRO A 680 -1.46 -34.57 -41.03
C PRO A 680 -2.36 -35.15 -42.14
N LYS A 681 -1.74 -35.46 -43.26
CA LYS A 681 -2.34 -36.07 -44.46
C LYS A 681 -3.29 -37.23 -44.11
N GLY A 682 -4.51 -37.19 -44.66
CA GLY A 682 -5.56 -38.19 -44.42
C GLY A 682 -6.47 -37.93 -43.21
N TYR A 683 -6.35 -36.78 -42.55
CA TYR A 683 -7.17 -36.42 -41.38
C TYR A 683 -7.84 -35.04 -41.51
N GLU A 684 -9.03 -34.91 -40.94
CA GLU A 684 -9.69 -33.63 -40.67
C GLU A 684 -9.09 -33.00 -39.41
N VAL A 685 -8.69 -31.72 -39.50
CA VAL A 685 -8.20 -30.92 -38.37
C VAL A 685 -9.29 -30.63 -37.34
N SER A 686 -8.97 -30.78 -36.06
CA SER A 686 -9.90 -30.41 -34.99
C SER A 686 -10.17 -28.90 -35.01
N LYS A 687 -11.43 -28.54 -34.74
CA LYS A 687 -11.90 -27.15 -34.59
C LYS A 687 -12.20 -26.79 -33.13
N VAL A 688 -11.77 -27.63 -32.19
CA VAL A 688 -11.86 -27.33 -30.76
C VAL A 688 -10.78 -26.30 -30.41
N GLU A 689 -11.15 -25.36 -29.55
CA GLU A 689 -10.24 -24.37 -28.97
C GLU A 689 -10.33 -24.50 -27.45
N VAL A 690 -9.17 -24.54 -26.77
CA VAL A 690 -9.09 -24.70 -25.30
C VAL A 690 -8.34 -23.52 -24.71
N GLU A 691 -8.95 -22.87 -23.72
CA GLU A 691 -8.27 -21.87 -22.88
C GLU A 691 -7.22 -22.58 -22.01
N VAL A 692 -5.98 -22.12 -22.07
CA VAL A 692 -4.86 -22.61 -21.25
C VAL A 692 -4.38 -21.46 -20.38
N THR A 693 -4.59 -21.53 -19.08
CA THR A 693 -4.08 -20.54 -18.13
C THR A 693 -2.89 -21.13 -17.38
N VAL A 694 -1.73 -20.47 -17.51
CA VAL A 694 -0.55 -20.69 -16.69
C VAL A 694 -0.58 -19.67 -15.55
N ASN A 695 -0.53 -20.13 -14.31
CA ASN A 695 -0.53 -19.29 -13.10
C ASN A 695 0.91 -18.90 -12.70
N SER A 696 1.07 -17.85 -11.89
CA SER A 696 2.34 -17.40 -11.28
C SER A 696 3.12 -18.47 -10.49
N ASP A 697 2.47 -19.54 -10.05
CA ASP A 697 3.13 -20.67 -9.38
C ASP A 697 3.70 -21.73 -10.35
N GLY A 698 3.49 -21.56 -11.66
CA GLY A 698 3.88 -22.47 -12.73
C GLY A 698 2.84 -23.56 -13.06
N THR A 699 1.71 -23.63 -12.34
CA THR A 699 0.64 -24.60 -12.65
C THR A 699 -0.10 -24.23 -13.93
N VAL A 700 -0.53 -25.25 -14.67
CA VAL A 700 -1.33 -25.12 -15.90
C VAL A 700 -2.75 -25.58 -15.63
N THR A 701 -3.73 -24.85 -16.15
CA THR A 701 -5.16 -25.22 -16.09
C THR A 701 -5.84 -25.02 -17.43
N PHE A 702 -6.83 -25.84 -17.72
CA PHE A 702 -7.50 -25.90 -19.02
C PHE A 702 -9.00 -25.60 -18.88
N LYS A 703 -9.59 -24.86 -19.83
CA LYS A 703 -11.05 -24.72 -19.95
C LYS A 703 -11.54 -24.83 -21.39
N GLU A 704 -12.64 -25.53 -21.59
CA GLU A 704 -13.42 -25.54 -22.84
C GLU A 704 -14.78 -24.92 -22.54
N SER A 705 -15.19 -23.88 -23.26
CA SER A 705 -16.49 -23.21 -23.07
C SER A 705 -16.81 -22.82 -21.60
N GLY A 706 -15.77 -22.49 -20.82
CA GLY A 706 -15.86 -22.17 -19.39
C GLY A 706 -15.86 -23.36 -18.42
N VAL A 707 -15.85 -24.60 -18.91
CA VAL A 707 -15.77 -25.83 -18.09
C VAL A 707 -14.30 -26.25 -17.95
N VAL A 708 -13.84 -26.47 -16.71
CA VAL A 708 -12.46 -26.92 -16.41
C VAL A 708 -12.22 -28.34 -16.93
N LYS A 709 -10.99 -28.61 -17.41
CA LYS A 709 -10.55 -29.87 -18.04
C LYS A 709 -9.22 -30.36 -17.45
N THR A 710 -8.92 -31.67 -17.59
CA THR A 710 -7.59 -32.25 -17.33
C THR A 710 -6.76 -32.39 -18.62
N ASP A 711 -5.49 -32.80 -18.52
CA ASP A 711 -4.69 -33.19 -19.70
C ASP A 711 -5.33 -34.36 -20.48
N GLU A 712 -6.02 -35.27 -19.78
CA GLU A 712 -6.67 -36.46 -20.37
C GLU A 712 -7.95 -36.09 -21.14
N ASP A 713 -8.62 -35.02 -20.73
CA ASP A 713 -9.71 -34.43 -21.53
C ASP A 713 -9.18 -33.89 -22.88
N LEU A 714 -7.96 -33.36 -22.94
CA LEU A 714 -7.38 -32.85 -24.19
C LEU A 714 -7.25 -33.96 -25.25
N GLU A 715 -6.91 -35.19 -24.84
CA GLU A 715 -6.87 -36.36 -25.73
C GLU A 715 -8.24 -36.70 -26.33
N SER A 716 -9.31 -36.41 -25.58
CA SER A 716 -10.69 -36.64 -26.01
C SER A 716 -11.27 -35.48 -26.83
N LEU A 717 -10.76 -34.26 -26.64
CA LEU A 717 -11.15 -33.06 -27.38
C LEU A 717 -10.41 -32.94 -28.72
N TYR A 718 -9.13 -33.28 -28.78
CA TYR A 718 -8.30 -33.19 -29.99
C TYR A 718 -8.23 -34.51 -30.74
N ILE A 719 -9.36 -35.19 -30.94
CA ILE A 719 -9.44 -36.39 -31.77
C ILE A 719 -9.47 -35.99 -33.25
N ASN A 720 -8.54 -36.52 -34.06
CA ASN A 720 -8.60 -36.34 -35.51
C ASN A 720 -9.52 -37.37 -36.16
N LYS A 721 -10.42 -36.87 -37.03
CA LYS A 721 -11.31 -37.72 -37.81
C LYS A 721 -10.61 -38.13 -39.11
N MET A 722 -10.38 -39.42 -39.28
CA MET A 722 -9.77 -39.97 -40.48
C MET A 722 -10.69 -39.74 -41.68
N ILE A 723 -10.13 -39.20 -42.76
CA ILE A 723 -10.83 -39.01 -44.03
C ILE A 723 -10.97 -40.38 -44.69
N LEU A 724 -12.20 -40.84 -44.91
CA LEU A 724 -12.48 -42.14 -45.49
C LEU A 724 -13.04 -42.00 -46.91
N GLY A 725 -12.54 -42.83 -47.81
CA GLY A 725 -12.94 -42.85 -49.20
C GLY A 725 -14.04 -43.84 -49.56
N ARG A 726 -14.50 -43.70 -50.81
CA ARG A 726 -15.48 -44.58 -51.46
C ARG A 726 -14.90 -45.09 -52.78
N ILE A 727 -14.96 -46.40 -52.99
CA ILE A 727 -14.68 -47.05 -54.28
C ILE A 727 -16.02 -47.46 -54.90
N SER A 728 -16.25 -47.16 -56.17
CA SER A 728 -17.45 -47.62 -56.88
C SER A 728 -17.23 -47.82 -58.37
N PHE A 729 -17.73 -48.92 -58.91
CA PHE A 729 -17.62 -49.29 -60.33
C PHE A 729 -18.79 -50.20 -60.74
N THR A 730 -19.03 -50.36 -62.04
CA THR A 730 -20.14 -51.19 -62.57
C THR A 730 -19.63 -52.49 -63.19
N LYS A 731 -20.30 -53.61 -62.90
CA LYS A 731 -20.01 -54.94 -63.43
C LYS A 731 -20.92 -55.28 -64.62
N TYR A 732 -20.32 -55.79 -65.69
CA TYR A 732 -20.96 -56.03 -66.99
C TYR A 732 -20.91 -57.52 -67.41
N ILE A 733 -21.58 -57.82 -68.53
CA ILE A 733 -21.50 -59.06 -69.32
C ILE A 733 -21.30 -58.72 -70.81
N ASN A 734 -20.80 -59.71 -71.58
CA ASN A 734 -20.66 -59.71 -73.04
C ASN A 734 -20.29 -58.33 -73.63
N ASP A 735 -19.05 -57.88 -73.43
CA ASP A 735 -18.47 -56.68 -74.04
C ASP A 735 -19.30 -55.39 -73.80
N LYS A 736 -19.72 -55.22 -72.53
CA LYS A 736 -20.61 -54.15 -72.01
C LYS A 736 -22.05 -54.12 -72.56
N LYS A 737 -22.49 -55.15 -73.30
CA LYS A 737 -23.89 -55.23 -73.78
C LYS A 737 -24.95 -55.37 -72.68
N GLY A 738 -24.55 -55.71 -71.45
CA GLY A 738 -25.44 -55.78 -70.30
C GLY A 738 -24.71 -55.65 -68.97
N ILE A 739 -25.46 -55.47 -67.88
CA ILE A 739 -24.99 -55.41 -66.49
C ILE A 739 -25.13 -56.76 -65.78
N LEU A 740 -24.38 -56.97 -64.69
CA LEU A 740 -24.43 -58.19 -63.88
C LEU A 740 -24.68 -57.88 -62.41
N ALA A 741 -25.83 -58.30 -61.90
CA ALA A 741 -26.15 -58.31 -60.47
C ALA A 741 -25.63 -59.60 -59.78
N GLY A 742 -25.27 -59.50 -58.50
CA GLY A 742 -24.88 -60.64 -57.67
C GLY A 742 -23.46 -61.18 -57.89
N ALA A 743 -22.58 -60.44 -58.58
CA ALA A 743 -21.15 -60.78 -58.64
C ALA A 743 -20.46 -60.30 -57.36
N GLU A 744 -19.71 -61.17 -56.69
CA GLU A 744 -19.04 -60.90 -55.41
C GLU A 744 -17.64 -60.30 -55.64
N PHE A 745 -17.26 -59.31 -54.83
CA PHE A 745 -15.95 -58.66 -54.87
C PHE A 745 -15.36 -58.50 -53.48
N GLU A 746 -14.04 -58.56 -53.39
CA GLU A 746 -13.27 -58.18 -52.21
C GLU A 746 -12.26 -57.08 -52.52
N LEU A 747 -11.91 -56.31 -51.49
CA LEU A 747 -10.68 -55.53 -51.45
C LEU A 747 -9.58 -56.36 -50.80
N LEU A 748 -8.34 -56.19 -51.26
CA LEU A 748 -7.14 -56.74 -50.66
C LEU A 748 -6.16 -55.61 -50.34
N ILE A 749 -5.38 -55.78 -49.29
CA ILE A 749 -4.22 -54.95 -48.95
C ILE A 749 -3.04 -55.89 -48.68
N ASN A 750 -1.91 -55.68 -49.38
CA ASN A 750 -0.76 -56.58 -49.35
C ASN A 750 -1.09 -58.08 -49.60
N GLY A 751 -2.17 -58.36 -50.36
CA GLY A 751 -2.68 -59.70 -50.64
C GLY A 751 -3.61 -60.32 -49.59
N GLU A 752 -3.81 -59.67 -48.43
CA GLU A 752 -4.81 -60.09 -47.42
C GLU A 752 -6.13 -59.35 -47.59
N ARG A 753 -7.27 -60.00 -47.28
CA ARG A 753 -8.60 -59.41 -47.53
C ARG A 753 -8.89 -58.24 -46.58
N TYR A 754 -9.07 -57.05 -47.16
CA TYR A 754 -9.46 -55.84 -46.44
C TYR A 754 -10.97 -55.78 -46.25
N GLY A 755 -11.45 -56.12 -45.04
CA GLY A 755 -12.85 -55.99 -44.66
C GLY A 755 -13.75 -57.15 -45.13
N VAL A 756 -14.92 -56.80 -45.67
CA VAL A 756 -15.99 -57.72 -46.13
C VAL A 756 -16.12 -57.72 -47.65
N THR A 757 -16.70 -58.77 -48.21
CA THR A 757 -17.08 -58.80 -49.62
C THR A 757 -18.31 -57.93 -49.89
N VAL A 758 -18.40 -57.43 -51.12
CA VAL A 758 -19.52 -56.61 -51.63
C VAL A 758 -20.04 -57.24 -52.92
N PHE A 759 -21.35 -57.38 -53.04
CA PHE A 759 -22.01 -57.87 -54.25
C PHE A 759 -22.42 -56.70 -55.16
N SER A 760 -22.38 -56.90 -56.48
CA SER A 760 -22.98 -55.95 -57.42
C SER A 760 -24.50 -55.91 -57.28
N ASP A 761 -25.08 -54.71 -57.27
CA ASP A 761 -26.52 -54.49 -57.10
C ASP A 761 -27.32 -54.83 -58.38
N VAL A 762 -28.63 -54.56 -58.37
CA VAL A 762 -29.53 -54.77 -59.53
C VAL A 762 -29.17 -53.94 -60.77
N ASN A 763 -28.36 -52.89 -60.61
CA ASN A 763 -27.81 -52.04 -61.68
C ASN A 763 -26.37 -52.45 -62.06
N GLY A 764 -25.84 -53.51 -61.46
CA GLY A 764 -24.44 -53.94 -61.58
C GLY A 764 -23.46 -53.09 -60.79
N LEU A 765 -23.90 -52.13 -59.98
CA LEU A 765 -23.04 -51.23 -59.21
C LEU A 765 -22.44 -51.97 -58.01
N VAL A 766 -21.11 -51.94 -57.91
CA VAL A 766 -20.34 -52.32 -56.72
C VAL A 766 -19.96 -51.03 -55.98
N THR A 767 -20.00 -51.03 -54.65
CA THR A 767 -19.52 -49.89 -53.85
C THR A 767 -18.92 -50.36 -52.53
N PHE A 768 -17.64 -50.08 -52.32
CA PHE A 768 -17.00 -50.15 -51.00
C PHE A 768 -17.06 -48.77 -50.34
N LEU A 769 -17.52 -48.73 -49.09
CA LEU A 769 -17.64 -47.53 -48.27
C LEU A 769 -16.60 -47.57 -47.13
N ASN A 770 -16.29 -46.41 -46.57
CA ASN A 770 -15.46 -46.26 -45.37
C ASN A 770 -14.04 -46.86 -45.52
N VAL A 771 -13.50 -46.83 -46.73
CA VAL A 771 -12.15 -47.34 -47.05
C VAL A 771 -11.13 -46.30 -46.59
N LYS A 772 -10.06 -46.70 -45.89
CA LYS A 772 -9.01 -45.76 -45.46
C LYS A 772 -8.20 -45.23 -46.68
N PRO A 773 -7.49 -44.10 -46.57
CA PRO A 773 -6.51 -43.69 -47.56
C PRO A 773 -5.41 -44.74 -47.72
N GLY A 774 -5.00 -45.04 -48.96
CA GLY A 774 -4.06 -46.11 -49.26
C GLY A 774 -4.29 -46.79 -50.60
N GLU A 775 -3.43 -47.77 -50.89
CA GLU A 775 -3.46 -48.59 -52.10
C GLU A 775 -4.07 -49.97 -51.81
N TYR A 776 -4.99 -50.40 -52.66
CA TYR A 776 -5.77 -51.64 -52.52
C TYR A 776 -5.87 -52.37 -53.87
N GLU A 777 -6.08 -53.69 -53.83
CA GLU A 777 -6.44 -54.47 -55.02
C GLU A 777 -7.92 -54.91 -54.95
N ILE A 778 -8.69 -54.70 -56.02
CA ILE A 778 -10.07 -55.21 -56.16
C ILE A 778 -10.03 -56.57 -56.86
N ARG A 779 -10.69 -57.61 -56.31
CA ARG A 779 -10.79 -58.95 -56.92
C ARG A 779 -12.24 -59.46 -56.94
N GLU A 780 -12.68 -60.03 -58.07
CA GLU A 780 -13.98 -60.74 -58.17
C GLU A 780 -13.84 -62.16 -57.60
N VAL A 781 -14.80 -62.58 -56.78
CA VAL A 781 -14.85 -63.88 -56.09
C VAL A 781 -15.88 -64.78 -56.78
N SER A 782 -15.48 -65.96 -57.24
CA SER A 782 -16.33 -66.86 -58.03
C SER A 782 -17.06 -67.90 -57.18
N SER A 783 -18.39 -67.80 -57.09
CA SER A 783 -19.19 -68.80 -56.36
C SER A 783 -20.64 -68.98 -56.84
N HIS A 784 -21.34 -67.92 -57.28
CA HIS A 784 -22.82 -67.92 -57.39
C HIS A 784 -23.43 -67.56 -58.76
N SER A 785 -22.72 -67.73 -59.89
CA SER A 785 -23.25 -67.32 -61.21
C SER A 785 -23.04 -68.34 -62.32
N LYS A 786 -24.01 -68.40 -63.25
CA LYS A 786 -23.98 -69.16 -64.52
C LYS A 786 -23.08 -68.54 -65.61
N TYR A 787 -22.21 -67.61 -65.24
CA TYR A 787 -21.32 -66.88 -66.14
C TYR A 787 -19.87 -67.09 -65.69
N PHE A 788 -18.98 -67.39 -66.63
CA PHE A 788 -17.57 -67.59 -66.32
C PHE A 788 -16.83 -66.24 -66.16
N LYS A 789 -15.97 -66.17 -65.15
CA LYS A 789 -15.08 -65.04 -64.86
C LYS A 789 -14.08 -64.88 -66.01
N ALA A 790 -13.91 -63.67 -66.53
CA ALA A 790 -12.99 -63.46 -67.67
C ALA A 790 -11.50 -63.40 -67.30
N SER A 791 -11.16 -63.12 -66.04
CA SER A 791 -9.77 -63.11 -65.57
C SER A 791 -9.68 -63.18 -64.04
N ASP A 792 -8.63 -63.80 -63.51
CA ASP A 792 -8.30 -63.78 -62.08
C ASP A 792 -7.42 -62.60 -61.65
N LYS A 793 -7.07 -61.67 -62.56
CA LYS A 793 -6.40 -60.41 -62.22
C LYS A 793 -7.18 -59.65 -61.13
N ALA A 794 -6.44 -59.05 -60.19
CA ALA A 794 -6.93 -58.01 -59.30
C ALA A 794 -6.52 -56.63 -59.82
N PHE A 795 -7.18 -55.56 -59.34
CA PHE A 795 -7.02 -54.20 -59.87
C PHE A 795 -6.61 -53.18 -58.82
N THR A 796 -5.46 -52.53 -59.02
CA THR A 796 -4.98 -51.47 -58.13
C THR A 796 -5.90 -50.25 -58.16
N VAL A 797 -6.40 -49.89 -56.98
CA VAL A 797 -7.17 -48.67 -56.71
C VAL A 797 -6.53 -47.94 -55.53
N VAL A 798 -6.31 -46.64 -55.70
CA VAL A 798 -5.79 -45.77 -54.64
C VAL A 798 -6.92 -44.89 -54.14
N ILE A 799 -7.14 -44.90 -52.81
CA ILE A 799 -7.86 -43.85 -52.10
C ILE A 799 -6.84 -42.78 -51.74
N ASP A 800 -7.03 -41.57 -52.26
CA ASP A 800 -6.18 -40.44 -51.90
C ASP A 800 -6.47 -39.91 -50.48
N GLU A 801 -5.66 -38.97 -50.02
CA GLU A 801 -5.76 -38.35 -48.69
C GLU A 801 -7.06 -37.54 -48.49
N ASN A 802 -7.84 -37.30 -49.56
CA ASN A 802 -9.14 -36.62 -49.57
C ASN A 802 -10.32 -37.62 -49.65
N GLY A 803 -10.05 -38.93 -49.68
CA GLY A 803 -11.08 -39.97 -49.83
C GLY A 803 -11.51 -40.24 -51.29
N VAL A 804 -10.84 -39.65 -52.28
CA VAL A 804 -11.16 -39.83 -53.70
C VAL A 804 -10.53 -41.13 -54.20
N SER A 805 -11.34 -42.04 -54.74
CA SER A 805 -10.85 -43.26 -55.40
C SER A 805 -10.35 -42.98 -56.82
N SER A 806 -9.22 -43.58 -57.18
CA SER A 806 -8.70 -43.57 -58.54
C SER A 806 -8.10 -44.94 -58.93
N LEU A 807 -8.35 -45.37 -60.17
CA LEU A 807 -7.70 -46.53 -60.78
C LEU A 807 -6.36 -46.11 -61.38
N VAL A 808 -5.31 -46.89 -61.13
CA VAL A 808 -3.92 -46.53 -61.43
C VAL A 808 -3.33 -47.45 -62.51
N GLY A 809 -2.46 -46.91 -63.37
CA GLY A 809 -1.73 -47.67 -64.39
C GLY A 809 -2.60 -48.24 -65.52
N GLU A 810 -2.15 -49.36 -66.11
CA GLU A 810 -2.81 -50.04 -67.22
C GLU A 810 -4.25 -50.47 -66.89
N ALA A 811 -4.54 -50.72 -65.61
CA ALA A 811 -5.87 -51.07 -65.11
C ALA A 811 -6.95 -50.05 -65.50
N LYS A 812 -6.63 -48.77 -65.68
CA LYS A 812 -7.60 -47.76 -66.15
C LYS A 812 -8.13 -48.04 -67.57
N THR A 813 -7.36 -48.75 -68.39
CA THR A 813 -7.76 -49.13 -69.76
C THR A 813 -8.31 -50.55 -69.82
N GLU A 814 -7.76 -51.48 -69.01
CA GLU A 814 -8.22 -52.87 -69.01
C GLU A 814 -9.49 -53.13 -68.17
N ALA A 815 -9.72 -52.41 -67.05
CA ALA A 815 -10.85 -52.69 -66.14
C ALA A 815 -12.22 -52.57 -66.82
N GLU A 816 -12.32 -51.68 -67.82
CA GLU A 816 -13.51 -51.55 -68.66
C GLU A 816 -13.85 -52.80 -69.49
N THR A 817 -12.88 -53.69 -69.70
CA THR A 817 -13.03 -54.94 -70.49
C THR A 817 -12.97 -56.21 -69.65
N LEU A 818 -12.42 -56.13 -68.44
CA LEU A 818 -12.25 -57.29 -67.55
C LEU A 818 -13.38 -57.47 -66.54
N PHE A 819 -14.14 -56.42 -66.21
CA PHE A 819 -15.41 -56.54 -65.47
C PHE A 819 -16.55 -57.08 -66.37
N ILE A 820 -16.31 -58.20 -67.06
CA ILE A 820 -17.19 -58.74 -68.11
C ILE A 820 -17.20 -60.27 -68.02
N ASN A 821 -18.30 -60.86 -67.55
CA ASN A 821 -18.44 -62.33 -67.59
C ASN A 821 -19.13 -62.77 -68.88
N LYS A 822 -18.83 -63.99 -69.35
CA LYS A 822 -19.30 -64.52 -70.66
C LYS A 822 -20.32 -65.64 -70.52
N VAL A 823 -21.14 -65.81 -71.56
CA VAL A 823 -22.16 -66.86 -71.71
C VAL A 823 -21.67 -67.92 -72.71
N GLU A 824 -21.79 -69.20 -72.34
CA GLU A 824 -21.55 -70.34 -73.23
C GLU A 824 -22.87 -70.93 -73.74
N ASN A 825 -22.91 -71.32 -75.02
CA ASN A 825 -24.09 -71.92 -75.68
C ASN A 825 -23.70 -73.24 -76.37
N SER A 826 -24.62 -73.86 -77.12
CA SER A 826 -24.34 -75.05 -77.92
C SER A 826 -24.98 -74.98 -79.30
N ILE A 827 -24.33 -75.59 -80.30
CA ILE A 827 -24.87 -75.81 -81.64
C ILE A 827 -25.17 -77.31 -81.76
N GLN A 828 -26.38 -77.67 -82.17
CA GLN A 828 -26.77 -79.06 -82.38
C GLN A 828 -27.61 -79.20 -83.65
N PHE A 829 -27.33 -80.22 -84.45
CA PHE A 829 -28.10 -80.60 -85.65
C PHE A 829 -28.00 -82.11 -85.88
N ILE A 830 -28.70 -82.63 -86.90
CA ILE A 830 -28.70 -84.04 -87.27
C ILE A 830 -28.18 -84.19 -88.70
N LYS A 831 -27.24 -85.11 -88.94
CA LYS A 831 -26.76 -85.46 -90.27
C LYS A 831 -27.62 -86.57 -90.88
N TYR A 832 -28.16 -86.29 -92.06
CA TYR A 832 -28.87 -87.23 -92.91
C TYR A 832 -28.05 -87.63 -94.15
N GLY A 833 -28.44 -88.74 -94.77
CA GLY A 833 -28.08 -89.11 -96.14
C GLY A 833 -29.17 -88.72 -97.14
N ASP A 834 -28.90 -88.89 -98.42
CA ASP A 834 -29.74 -88.45 -99.54
C ASP A 834 -31.14 -89.10 -99.59
N ASN A 835 -31.34 -90.17 -98.82
CA ASN A 835 -32.62 -90.87 -98.59
C ASN A 835 -33.31 -90.48 -97.27
N ASN A 836 -32.90 -89.38 -96.63
CA ASN A 836 -33.33 -88.93 -95.30
C ASN A 836 -33.10 -89.94 -94.13
N SER A 837 -32.25 -90.95 -94.30
CA SER A 837 -31.79 -91.77 -93.18
C SER A 837 -30.76 -91.01 -92.32
N VAL A 838 -30.80 -91.16 -90.99
CA VAL A 838 -29.79 -90.56 -90.10
C VAL A 838 -28.45 -91.27 -90.22
N LEU A 839 -27.35 -90.52 -90.27
CA LEU A 839 -26.02 -91.04 -90.50
C LEU A 839 -25.09 -90.79 -89.32
N SER A 840 -24.59 -91.87 -88.72
CA SER A 840 -23.54 -91.85 -87.70
C SER A 840 -22.13 -91.84 -88.31
N ASN A 841 -21.14 -91.42 -87.53
CA ASN A 841 -19.71 -91.40 -87.90
C ASN A 841 -19.33 -90.42 -89.04
N ALA A 842 -20.17 -89.43 -89.34
CA ALA A 842 -19.79 -88.29 -90.15
C ALA A 842 -19.04 -87.28 -89.28
N THR A 843 -17.84 -86.88 -89.66
CA THR A 843 -17.06 -85.87 -88.91
C THR A 843 -17.35 -84.49 -89.44
N PHE A 844 -17.70 -83.55 -88.57
CA PHE A 844 -17.94 -82.15 -88.86
C PHE A 844 -16.90 -81.24 -88.22
N GLU A 845 -16.58 -80.16 -88.91
CA GLU A 845 -15.81 -79.03 -88.40
C GLU A 845 -16.71 -77.82 -88.22
N LEU A 846 -16.62 -77.19 -87.06
CA LEU A 846 -17.14 -75.85 -86.81
C LEU A 846 -15.97 -74.87 -86.91
N LEU A 847 -16.13 -73.84 -87.74
CA LEU A 847 -15.13 -72.82 -88.03
C LEU A 847 -15.59 -71.44 -87.59
N LYS A 848 -14.64 -70.59 -87.16
CA LYS A 848 -14.84 -69.15 -87.01
C LYS A 848 -13.89 -68.44 -87.97
N GLY A 849 -14.46 -67.79 -89.00
CA GLY A 849 -13.68 -67.37 -90.17
C GLY A 849 -13.05 -68.59 -90.86
N THR A 850 -11.72 -68.65 -90.90
CA THR A 850 -10.94 -69.75 -91.49
C THR A 850 -10.43 -70.78 -90.46
N GLU A 851 -10.54 -70.51 -89.17
CA GLU A 851 -10.03 -71.37 -88.10
C GLU A 851 -11.04 -72.45 -87.73
N VAL A 852 -10.61 -73.72 -87.63
CA VAL A 852 -11.43 -74.82 -87.09
C VAL A 852 -11.38 -74.75 -85.56
N ILE A 853 -12.46 -74.25 -84.94
CA ILE A 853 -12.53 -74.08 -83.48
C ILE A 853 -13.02 -75.34 -82.74
N ALA A 854 -13.74 -76.23 -83.43
CA ALA A 854 -14.19 -77.50 -82.85
C ALA A 854 -14.44 -78.56 -83.93
N THR A 855 -14.31 -79.83 -83.54
CA THR A 855 -14.69 -81.01 -84.35
C THR A 855 -15.67 -81.87 -83.58
N SER A 856 -16.73 -82.33 -84.24
CA SER A 856 -17.75 -83.20 -83.65
C SER A 856 -18.12 -84.31 -84.64
N ILE A 857 -18.49 -85.49 -84.13
CA ILE A 857 -18.81 -86.66 -84.93
C ILE A 857 -20.27 -87.00 -84.72
N SER A 858 -21.01 -87.28 -85.79
CA SER A 858 -22.43 -87.63 -85.67
C SER A 858 -22.63 -88.94 -84.91
N ASP A 859 -23.48 -88.90 -83.88
CA ASP A 859 -23.76 -90.04 -83.01
C ASP A 859 -24.60 -91.12 -83.73
N LYS A 860 -24.95 -92.20 -83.01
CA LYS A 860 -25.80 -93.29 -83.55
C LYS A 860 -27.17 -92.84 -84.08
N ASN A 861 -27.66 -91.68 -83.67
CA ASN A 861 -28.92 -91.07 -84.10
C ASN A 861 -28.69 -89.95 -85.15
N GLY A 862 -27.45 -89.78 -85.62
CA GLY A 862 -27.02 -88.72 -86.53
C GLY A 862 -26.74 -87.37 -85.87
N VAL A 863 -26.85 -87.25 -84.55
CA VAL A 863 -26.71 -85.96 -83.85
C VAL A 863 -25.26 -85.50 -83.84
N VAL A 864 -25.02 -84.30 -84.37
CA VAL A 864 -23.76 -83.56 -84.25
C VAL A 864 -23.98 -82.45 -83.23
N ARG A 865 -23.09 -82.33 -82.25
CA ARG A 865 -23.19 -81.36 -81.15
C ARG A 865 -21.84 -80.69 -80.89
N PHE A 866 -21.84 -79.37 -80.82
CA PHE A 866 -20.72 -78.53 -80.42
C PHE A 866 -21.12 -77.78 -79.16
N GLU A 867 -20.37 -77.93 -78.08
CA GLU A 867 -20.61 -77.29 -76.79
C GLU A 867 -19.68 -76.09 -76.57
N ASN A 868 -19.95 -75.29 -75.55
CA ASN A 868 -19.13 -74.15 -75.12
C ASN A 868 -18.92 -73.09 -76.22
N ILE A 869 -19.94 -72.90 -77.06
CA ILE A 869 -19.91 -71.95 -78.19
C ILE A 869 -20.34 -70.57 -77.72
N LEU A 870 -19.40 -69.61 -77.72
CA LEU A 870 -19.68 -68.20 -77.50
C LEU A 870 -20.59 -67.63 -78.61
N PRO A 871 -21.32 -66.52 -78.35
CA PRO A 871 -22.05 -65.81 -79.39
C PRO A 871 -21.17 -65.36 -80.58
N GLY A 872 -21.77 -65.30 -81.77
CA GLY A 872 -21.14 -64.83 -83.00
C GLY A 872 -21.47 -65.68 -84.23
N GLU A 873 -20.79 -65.39 -85.34
CA GLU A 873 -20.94 -66.10 -86.61
C GLU A 873 -19.95 -67.26 -86.74
N TYR A 874 -20.41 -68.35 -87.34
CA TYR A 874 -19.71 -69.62 -87.51
C TYR A 874 -20.02 -70.26 -88.86
N ILE A 875 -19.13 -71.13 -89.35
CA ILE A 875 -19.36 -71.97 -90.53
C ILE A 875 -19.25 -73.43 -90.11
N VAL A 876 -20.21 -74.28 -90.46
CA VAL A 876 -20.10 -75.74 -90.28
C VAL A 876 -19.94 -76.43 -91.63
N ARG A 877 -19.06 -77.44 -91.70
CA ARG A 877 -18.80 -78.26 -92.90
C ARG A 877 -18.53 -79.73 -92.55
N GLU A 878 -18.81 -80.64 -93.49
CA GLU A 878 -18.42 -82.05 -93.34
C GLU A 878 -16.91 -82.20 -93.67
N LYS A 879 -16.15 -82.77 -92.73
CA LYS A 879 -14.73 -83.09 -92.86
C LYS A 879 -14.51 -84.45 -93.52
N SER A 880 -15.35 -85.43 -93.16
CA SER A 880 -15.35 -86.78 -93.73
C SER A 880 -16.74 -87.41 -93.62
N ALA A 881 -17.27 -87.94 -94.71
CA ALA A 881 -18.49 -88.74 -94.70
C ALA A 881 -18.27 -90.12 -94.04
N PRO A 882 -19.37 -90.79 -93.62
CA PRO A 882 -19.33 -92.19 -93.20
C PRO A 882 -18.97 -93.13 -94.35
N ASN A 883 -18.53 -94.35 -94.02
CA ASN A 883 -18.31 -95.41 -95.00
C ASN A 883 -19.56 -95.65 -95.87
N GLY A 884 -19.36 -95.70 -97.19
CA GLY A 884 -20.42 -95.88 -98.18
C GLY A 884 -21.04 -94.58 -98.73
N TYR A 885 -20.70 -93.42 -98.16
CA TYR A 885 -21.19 -92.11 -98.59
C TYR A 885 -20.06 -91.23 -99.16
N ILE A 886 -20.41 -90.33 -100.07
CA ILE A 886 -19.51 -89.30 -100.58
C ILE A 886 -19.59 -88.09 -99.65
N LYS A 887 -18.44 -87.46 -99.34
CA LYS A 887 -18.36 -86.27 -98.49
C LYS A 887 -19.05 -85.08 -99.17
N SER A 888 -19.93 -84.40 -98.45
CA SER A 888 -20.51 -83.14 -98.90
C SER A 888 -19.47 -82.02 -98.84
N GLU A 889 -19.33 -81.28 -99.93
CA GLU A 889 -18.57 -80.01 -99.96
C GLU A 889 -19.43 -78.81 -99.51
N ALA A 890 -20.70 -79.04 -99.15
CA ALA A 890 -21.58 -77.97 -98.69
C ALA A 890 -21.16 -77.44 -97.31
N THR A 891 -21.28 -76.13 -97.14
CA THR A 891 -21.13 -75.47 -95.83
C THR A 891 -22.44 -74.81 -95.40
N ARG A 892 -22.57 -74.48 -94.12
CA ARG A 892 -23.70 -73.69 -93.59
C ARG A 892 -23.18 -72.61 -92.65
N ARG A 893 -23.66 -71.37 -92.84
CA ARG A 893 -23.37 -70.23 -91.96
C ARG A 893 -24.40 -70.18 -90.84
N LEU A 894 -23.91 -70.13 -89.60
CA LEU A 894 -24.68 -70.16 -88.37
C LEU A 894 -24.38 -68.90 -87.56
N VAL A 895 -25.40 -68.28 -86.97
CA VAL A 895 -25.26 -67.16 -86.03
C VAL A 895 -25.82 -67.60 -84.68
N VAL A 896 -24.93 -67.70 -83.68
CA VAL A 896 -25.28 -67.96 -82.28
C VAL A 896 -25.50 -66.61 -81.59
N LYS A 897 -26.72 -66.37 -81.12
CA LYS A 897 -27.09 -65.11 -80.46
C LYS A 897 -26.70 -65.11 -78.97
N ASP A 898 -26.69 -63.93 -78.34
CA ASP A 898 -26.37 -63.75 -76.91
C ASP A 898 -27.33 -64.48 -75.95
N ASN A 899 -28.49 -64.96 -76.43
CA ASN A 899 -29.48 -65.77 -75.69
C ASN A 899 -29.37 -67.29 -75.93
N GLY A 900 -28.40 -67.75 -76.73
CA GLY A 900 -28.23 -69.17 -77.09
C GLY A 900 -29.09 -69.67 -78.25
N GLU A 901 -29.90 -68.81 -78.87
CA GLU A 901 -30.60 -69.13 -80.10
C GLU A 901 -29.62 -69.25 -81.28
N VAL A 902 -29.71 -70.33 -82.04
CA VAL A 902 -28.87 -70.57 -83.23
C VAL A 902 -29.72 -70.39 -84.49
N SER A 903 -29.30 -69.48 -85.37
CA SER A 903 -29.98 -69.17 -86.63
C SER A 903 -29.09 -69.49 -87.83
N ILE A 904 -29.69 -69.96 -88.93
CA ILE A 904 -29.00 -70.23 -90.21
C ILE A 904 -29.21 -69.02 -91.12
N THR A 905 -28.25 -68.72 -92.01
CA THR A 905 -28.38 -67.64 -93.01
C THR A 905 -28.48 -68.20 -94.43
N ASP A 906 -29.56 -67.84 -95.14
CA ASP A 906 -30.02 -68.53 -96.37
C ASP A 906 -29.29 -68.15 -97.68
N SER A 907 -28.21 -67.37 -97.61
CA SER A 907 -27.38 -67.09 -98.78
C SER A 907 -26.72 -68.37 -99.29
N GLU A 908 -26.87 -68.67 -100.59
CA GLU A 908 -26.32 -69.83 -101.32
C GLU A 908 -27.13 -71.15 -101.27
N ILE A 909 -28.42 -71.13 -100.90
CA ILE A 909 -29.37 -72.19 -101.31
C ILE A 909 -30.09 -71.78 -102.62
N LYS A 910 -29.32 -71.72 -103.73
CA LYS A 910 -29.87 -71.54 -105.10
C LYS A 910 -28.80 -71.73 -106.19
N GLU A 911 -28.61 -72.97 -106.65
CA GLU A 911 -28.09 -73.28 -108.01
C GLU A 911 -28.10 -74.80 -108.33
N TRP A 912 -28.11 -75.68 -107.33
CA TRP A 912 -27.96 -77.13 -107.55
C TRP A 912 -29.25 -77.90 -107.95
N GLU A 913 -30.44 -77.31 -107.78
CA GLU A 913 -31.72 -78.03 -107.94
C GLU A 913 -32.24 -78.15 -109.40
N GLU A 914 -31.69 -77.39 -110.35
CA GLU A 914 -32.10 -77.48 -111.77
C GLU A 914 -31.23 -78.43 -112.60
N ALA A 915 -30.03 -78.78 -112.13
CA ALA A 915 -29.02 -79.50 -112.92
C ALA A 915 -29.33 -80.99 -113.21
N PHE A 916 -30.23 -81.62 -112.45
CA PHE A 916 -30.48 -83.07 -112.53
C PHE A 916 -31.88 -83.49 -112.99
N LYS A 917 -32.75 -82.56 -113.42
CA LYS A 917 -34.09 -82.89 -113.98
C LYS A 917 -34.06 -83.34 -115.45
N ASN A 918 -33.18 -84.29 -115.75
CA ASN A 918 -33.26 -85.28 -116.83
C ASN A 918 -32.19 -86.36 -116.54
N LYS A 919 -32.50 -87.66 -116.45
CA LYS A 919 -33.66 -88.38 -117.01
C LYS A 919 -33.88 -89.75 -116.34
N ALA A 920 -35.06 -89.92 -115.71
CA ALA A 920 -35.82 -91.18 -115.52
C ALA A 920 -35.17 -92.32 -114.68
N ASP A 921 -35.91 -93.19 -113.98
CA ASP A 921 -37.36 -93.35 -113.83
C ASP A 921 -37.72 -94.17 -112.57
N LYS A 922 -38.89 -93.89 -111.94
CA LYS A 922 -39.68 -94.78 -111.04
C LYS A 922 -39.00 -95.37 -109.77
N SER A 923 -39.70 -95.82 -108.73
CA SER A 923 -41.08 -95.60 -108.18
C SER A 923 -41.06 -96.13 -106.71
N GLU A 924 -42.10 -96.13 -105.87
CA GLU A 924 -43.54 -95.78 -105.91
C GLU A 924 -44.00 -95.51 -104.44
N GLU A 925 -45.13 -94.82 -104.25
CA GLU A 925 -46.07 -94.88 -103.08
C GLU A 925 -45.63 -94.52 -101.63
N GLY A 926 -46.59 -93.95 -100.88
CA GLY A 926 -46.58 -93.76 -99.41
C GLY A 926 -47.38 -94.90 -98.72
N PRO A 927 -48.26 -94.67 -97.70
CA PRO A 927 -48.78 -93.43 -97.07
C PRO A 927 -48.41 -93.29 -95.54
N ILE A 928 -48.64 -92.16 -94.83
CA ILE A 928 -49.81 -91.75 -93.96
C ILE A 928 -50.08 -92.76 -92.78
N GLU A 929 -50.38 -92.45 -91.50
CA GLU A 929 -51.24 -91.45 -90.77
C GLU A 929 -50.59 -91.11 -89.38
N GLU A 930 -50.71 -89.90 -88.80
CA GLU A 930 -51.63 -89.46 -87.70
C GLU A 930 -51.42 -90.10 -86.29
N ASN A 931 -51.86 -89.55 -85.13
CA ASN A 931 -52.78 -88.43 -84.84
C ASN A 931 -52.59 -87.75 -83.44
N ASP A 932 -53.14 -86.53 -83.28
CA ASP A 932 -53.85 -85.90 -82.13
C ASP A 932 -53.38 -86.01 -80.64
N ASN A 933 -53.65 -85.07 -79.71
CA ASN A 933 -54.20 -83.68 -79.71
C ASN A 933 -53.56 -82.92 -78.48
N THR A 934 -54.08 -82.07 -77.57
CA THR A 934 -55.32 -81.32 -77.18
C THR A 934 -54.88 -80.30 -76.10
N THR A 935 -55.40 -79.08 -75.86
CA THR A 935 -56.31 -78.15 -76.60
C THR A 935 -56.21 -76.71 -76.04
N ASN A 936 -56.61 -75.74 -76.87
CA ASN A 936 -56.74 -74.26 -76.72
C ASN A 936 -57.29 -73.63 -75.41
N ASN A 937 -56.81 -72.41 -75.10
CA ASN A 937 -57.57 -71.12 -75.05
C ASN A 937 -56.63 -70.00 -74.49
N ASN A 938 -56.30 -68.91 -75.21
CA ASN A 938 -57.09 -67.68 -75.54
C ASN A 938 -57.29 -66.74 -74.32
N GLU A 939 -57.16 -65.40 -74.34
CA GLU A 939 -56.90 -64.32 -75.35
C GLU A 939 -56.53 -63.01 -74.54
N ASP A 940 -55.98 -61.88 -75.03
CA ASP A 940 -55.26 -61.42 -76.25
C ASP A 940 -54.67 -59.98 -76.03
N LYS A 941 -53.87 -59.45 -76.98
CA LYS A 941 -53.43 -58.05 -77.23
C LYS A 941 -52.38 -57.40 -76.29
N ILE A 942 -51.37 -56.58 -76.71
CA ILE A 942 -51.03 -55.74 -77.89
C ILE A 942 -51.70 -54.34 -77.92
N THR A 943 -51.06 -53.15 -78.01
CA THR A 943 -49.66 -52.64 -77.81
C THR A 943 -49.66 -51.07 -77.85
N VAL A 944 -48.65 -50.39 -77.25
CA VAL A 944 -48.08 -49.02 -77.57
C VAL A 944 -48.99 -47.75 -77.56
N PRO A 945 -48.49 -46.47 -77.67
CA PRO A 945 -47.19 -45.83 -77.30
C PRO A 945 -47.27 -44.40 -76.62
N GLN A 946 -46.09 -43.83 -76.32
CA GLN A 946 -45.64 -42.42 -76.57
C GLN A 946 -46.00 -41.17 -75.70
N THR A 947 -45.01 -40.24 -75.66
CA THR A 947 -45.08 -38.75 -75.56
C THR A 947 -45.60 -38.07 -74.27
N SER A 948 -45.41 -36.76 -74.02
CA SER A 948 -44.22 -35.86 -74.08
C SER A 948 -44.59 -34.43 -73.61
N ASP A 949 -43.67 -33.75 -72.91
CA ASP A 949 -43.51 -32.28 -72.72
C ASP A 949 -44.60 -31.39 -72.07
N GLU A 950 -44.07 -30.40 -71.31
CA GLU A 950 -44.59 -29.12 -70.78
C GLU A 950 -46.10 -28.79 -70.66
N THR A 951 -46.54 -28.30 -69.48
CA THR A 951 -46.82 -26.84 -69.25
C THR A 951 -47.26 -26.44 -67.82
N ASN A 952 -46.67 -25.33 -67.34
CA ASN A 952 -47.18 -24.21 -66.51
C ASN A 952 -48.48 -24.23 -65.62
N VAL A 953 -48.41 -23.43 -64.52
CA VAL A 953 -49.43 -22.48 -63.97
C VAL A 953 -50.39 -22.83 -62.77
N ILE A 954 -50.11 -22.15 -61.63
CA ILE A 954 -51.00 -21.49 -60.60
C ILE A 954 -51.60 -22.22 -59.35
N PHE A 955 -51.61 -21.43 -58.26
CA PHE A 955 -52.12 -21.59 -56.86
C PHE A 955 -53.67 -21.49 -56.71
N PRO A 956 -54.32 -21.97 -55.60
CA PRO A 956 -54.53 -21.20 -54.34
C PRO A 956 -54.50 -22.03 -53.01
N VAL A 957 -53.90 -21.58 -51.90
CA VAL A 957 -54.34 -20.61 -50.85
C VAL A 957 -55.46 -21.08 -49.89
N LEU A 958 -55.09 -21.29 -48.61
CA LEU A 958 -55.86 -21.02 -47.37
C LEU A 958 -54.83 -21.02 -46.20
N ALA A 959 -54.53 -19.96 -45.45
CA ALA A 959 -55.32 -19.03 -44.61
C ALA A 959 -55.79 -19.66 -43.27
N ALA A 960 -55.63 -19.04 -42.09
CA ALA A 960 -54.92 -17.81 -41.69
C ALA A 960 -54.79 -17.68 -40.14
N PHE A 961 -54.24 -16.54 -39.67
CA PHE A 961 -54.47 -15.89 -38.35
C PHE A 961 -53.73 -16.43 -37.09
N LEU A 962 -53.42 -15.62 -36.05
CA LEU A 962 -53.73 -14.18 -35.77
C LEU A 962 -52.70 -13.52 -34.80
N SER A 963 -52.24 -12.29 -35.11
CA SER A 963 -51.96 -11.16 -34.15
C SER A 963 -50.91 -11.29 -33.01
N LEU A 964 -50.40 -10.20 -32.39
CA LEU A 964 -50.46 -8.74 -32.63
C LEU A 964 -49.18 -8.06 -32.09
N ALA A 965 -48.92 -6.81 -32.47
CA ALA A 965 -47.75 -6.04 -32.04
C ALA A 965 -48.05 -5.07 -30.86
N GLY A 966 -46.99 -4.70 -30.12
CA GLY A 966 -46.96 -3.59 -29.16
C GLY A 966 -45.89 -2.56 -29.56
N ILE A 967 -46.07 -1.29 -29.21
CA ILE A 967 -45.35 -0.14 -29.80
C ILE A 967 -44.89 0.87 -28.72
N PHE A 968 -43.73 1.53 -28.95
CA PHE A 968 -43.24 2.76 -28.27
C PHE A 968 -42.78 2.63 -26.80
N LEU A 969 -41.90 3.49 -26.22
CA LEU A 969 -41.05 4.61 -26.72
C LEU A 969 -39.90 4.90 -25.71
N ILE A 970 -38.98 5.81 -26.06
CA ILE A 970 -38.00 6.55 -25.20
C ILE A 970 -36.82 5.69 -24.64
N ARG A 971 -35.54 6.11 -24.52
CA ARG A 971 -34.61 7.10 -25.15
C ARG A 971 -33.65 7.66 -24.06
N LYS A 972 -32.35 7.31 -24.12
CA LYS A 972 -31.23 7.80 -23.27
C LYS A 972 -31.29 7.37 -21.78
N ILE A 973 -30.20 7.26 -21.00
CA ILE A 973 -28.74 7.41 -21.22
C ILE A 973 -27.97 6.55 -20.20
N LYS A 974 -26.67 6.30 -20.45
CA LYS A 974 -25.74 5.39 -19.75
C LYS A 974 -26.01 3.91 -20.00
#